data_AF-A0A931P759-F1
#
_entry.id   AF-A0A931P759-F1
#
_cell.length_a   1.000
_cell.length_b   1.000
_cell.length_c   1.000
_cell.angle_alpha   90.00
_cell.angle_beta   90.00
_cell.angle_gamma   90.00
#
_symmetry.space_group_name_H-M   'P 1'
#
loop_
_entity.id
_entity.type
_entity.pdbx_description
1 polymer ?
#
loop_
_entity_poly.entity_id
_entity_poly.type
_entity_poly.pdbx_seq_one_letter_code
_entity_poly.pdbx_strand_id
1 'polypeptide(L)'
;MNGAWFDDGFGSLAIRAMLQASVILAAAWVISKWPGRKTAALRHAIWLAALVAVLVCPPISSVLDRFSPVAKIPLRILPDPQILSKAVTAQAAKRTAAGITPIQAVDKPGKNAKAAKAVSVLPKPGQMQTVSGFESRATIWPWIDSKSIYLACMFIWCAISASLFARLTFGIFALERYRMRAKPCDDPRLSETLDAACATVGSKSRPRLALSGDLHSPVAFGILRPIILIPMEMAKTTDDSNLRQILVHEVAHLARRDPLVGLLQQLVVAIYWPNPLVHMMSRELSKAREEICDNFVIRDGGRATYARALLELAEKIQLSHGPIAAELLARRWRIGERIAGLVDDRRNLEVRVRAWKSLVLAIVPFAIGLPVAAFAPARMTAEAVIEATPGILEDAPVSKSGDDSKPVGKNEIAGIVVDKSGKPLAGAKVDAYSWAPGNDTLTGSDGRFRLKFSDKELTDQAVEMRVSNSGFATKAFDEVKGGTNDLRVELDDTTWIEGVVTGPDGKPVADADVRAGTPKKNYGRVVGTYWSETKSDTNGRYRLYLEPAEYEIIARKPGKGIVRVPFQTVAAGARATSDLALRKGSTLQAKVVDSVSGQPVAGFRLRHWIHNLVFDYEGVSGGDGVLTIDDIPPSHIDLQVEAPGYARWWSEQAKSSFHRKSISSSDPFLGNWQRNFDHLDFEIGETTKSVEIVVELETKIRGRAFDPDGKPVAGATVAPALTGTGNSLTGDTRFSVRTDEEGNYEMKLPASGDRVYNLVVHDGDYFEWRNWANGVSRTLHTKPGEVVEGFDMRLTKPAVVRGRVLDKAGKPVPNRMVRTSAKDTLENRYYDPTATTDAEGRFELKYVRAGEQYVQVYPFYLQADQAEDEISRVVTLKPGDVVEGLEFRISN
;
A
#
# COMPACT_ATOMS: atom_id res chain seq x y z
N MET A 1 -12.14 13.61 -38.65
CA MET A 1 -10.82 13.15 -39.18
C MET A 1 -10.61 11.72 -38.71
N ASN A 2 -10.27 10.85 -39.66
CA ASN A 2 -10.31 9.38 -39.56
C ASN A 2 -9.43 8.79 -38.44
N GLY A 3 -9.95 7.74 -37.79
CA GLY A 3 -9.27 6.93 -36.77
C GLY A 3 -8.17 6.04 -37.35
N ALA A 4 -7.04 6.65 -37.74
CA ALA A 4 -5.86 5.98 -38.28
C ALA A 4 -4.60 6.19 -37.41
N TRP A 5 -4.74 6.41 -36.10
CA TRP A 5 -3.62 6.88 -35.25
C TRP A 5 -2.98 5.82 -34.35
N PHE A 6 -3.56 4.63 -34.24
CA PHE A 6 -2.87 3.47 -33.65
C PHE A 6 -1.81 2.87 -34.60
N ASP A 7 -1.59 3.48 -35.78
CA ASP A 7 -0.54 3.11 -36.74
C ASP A 7 0.85 3.66 -36.38
N ASP A 8 1.00 4.41 -35.27
CA ASP A 8 2.32 4.74 -34.72
C ASP A 8 2.96 3.45 -34.15
N GLY A 9 3.80 2.82 -34.98
CA GLY A 9 4.37 1.49 -34.75
C GLY A 9 5.07 1.27 -33.40
N PHE A 10 5.48 2.34 -32.70
CA PHE A 10 6.15 2.24 -31.41
C PHE A 10 5.18 1.92 -30.25
N GLY A 11 3.98 2.52 -30.21
CA GLY A 11 3.03 2.34 -29.11
C GLY A 11 2.41 0.97 -29.06
N SER A 12 1.96 0.49 -30.23
CA SER A 12 1.43 -0.85 -30.38
C SER A 12 2.50 -1.93 -30.10
N LEU A 13 3.78 -1.64 -30.38
CA LEU A 13 4.90 -2.52 -30.07
C LEU A 13 5.17 -2.58 -28.56
N ALA A 14 5.15 -1.45 -27.87
CA ALA A 14 5.39 -1.38 -26.43
C ALA A 14 4.32 -2.14 -25.61
N ILE A 15 3.05 -1.97 -25.97
CA ILE A 15 1.93 -2.71 -25.34
C ILE A 15 2.04 -4.21 -25.61
N ARG A 16 2.33 -4.61 -26.86
CA ARG A 16 2.53 -6.02 -27.22
C ARG A 16 3.69 -6.65 -26.44
N ALA A 17 4.81 -5.94 -26.34
CA ALA A 17 5.97 -6.40 -25.59
C ALA A 17 5.65 -6.56 -24.09
N MET A 18 4.84 -5.66 -23.50
CA MET A 18 4.41 -5.74 -22.10
C MET A 18 3.50 -6.96 -21.84
N LEU A 19 2.56 -7.24 -22.74
CA LEU A 19 1.68 -8.41 -22.66
C LEU A 19 2.47 -9.70 -22.83
N GLN A 20 3.35 -9.76 -23.83
CA GLN A 20 4.21 -10.91 -24.09
C GLN A 20 5.11 -11.23 -22.89
N ALA A 21 5.73 -10.20 -22.29
CA ALA A 21 6.51 -10.35 -21.07
C ALA A 21 5.66 -10.89 -19.91
N SER A 22 4.43 -10.39 -19.75
CA SER A 22 3.52 -10.85 -18.69
C SER A 22 3.17 -12.33 -18.81
N VAL A 23 2.87 -12.80 -20.02
CA VAL A 23 2.53 -14.22 -20.28
C VAL A 23 3.73 -15.13 -20.01
N ILE A 24 4.92 -14.76 -20.51
CA ILE A 24 6.16 -15.51 -20.28
C ILE A 24 6.43 -15.66 -18.78
N LEU A 25 6.30 -14.57 -18.02
CA LEU A 25 6.58 -14.56 -16.58
C LEU A 25 5.51 -15.29 -15.76
N ALA A 26 4.24 -15.20 -16.14
CA ALA A 26 3.17 -15.97 -15.52
C ALA A 26 3.37 -17.48 -15.72
N ALA A 27 3.74 -17.90 -16.93
CA ALA A 27 4.08 -19.30 -17.20
C ALA A 27 5.29 -19.77 -16.37
N ALA A 28 6.36 -18.97 -16.32
CA ALA A 28 7.54 -19.27 -15.52
C ALA A 28 7.20 -19.40 -14.02
N TRP A 29 6.29 -18.55 -13.52
CA TRP A 29 5.80 -18.63 -12.15
C TRP A 29 5.06 -19.95 -11.86
N VAL A 30 4.09 -20.34 -12.71
CA VAL A 30 3.38 -21.62 -12.56
C VAL A 30 4.36 -22.80 -12.63
N ILE A 31 5.28 -22.77 -13.60
CA ILE A 31 6.34 -23.76 -13.76
C ILE A 31 7.21 -23.84 -12.50
N SER A 32 7.51 -22.73 -11.84
CA SER A 32 8.32 -22.72 -10.61
C SER A 32 7.61 -23.30 -9.38
N LYS A 33 6.27 -23.35 -9.37
CA LYS A 33 5.45 -23.83 -8.25
C LYS A 33 5.12 -25.33 -8.30
N TRP A 34 5.42 -26.03 -9.41
CA TRP A 34 5.07 -27.45 -9.56
C TRP A 34 5.82 -28.33 -8.52
N PRO A 35 5.12 -29.20 -7.75
CA PRO A 35 5.76 -30.18 -6.87
C PRO A 35 6.84 -31.01 -7.59
N GLY A 36 8.03 -31.07 -6.99
CA GLY A 36 9.23 -31.69 -7.56
C GLY A 36 10.32 -30.71 -8.02
N ARG A 37 10.03 -29.40 -8.06
CA ARG A 37 10.95 -28.35 -8.54
C ARG A 37 11.59 -27.51 -7.42
N LYS A 38 11.97 -28.16 -6.32
CA LYS A 38 12.45 -27.50 -5.08
C LYS A 38 13.92 -27.05 -5.12
N THR A 39 14.70 -27.43 -6.14
CA THR A 39 16.14 -27.13 -6.15
C THR A 39 16.43 -25.71 -6.59
N ALA A 40 17.41 -25.05 -5.96
CA ALA A 40 17.80 -23.68 -6.27
C ALA A 40 18.29 -23.57 -7.74
N ALA A 41 19.07 -24.56 -8.21
CA ALA A 41 19.55 -24.64 -9.58
C ALA A 41 18.41 -24.66 -10.62
N LEU A 42 17.32 -25.38 -10.34
CA LEU A 42 16.18 -25.47 -11.25
C LEU A 42 15.36 -24.17 -11.28
N ARG A 43 15.11 -23.57 -10.10
CA ARG A 43 14.45 -22.27 -10.00
C ARG A 43 15.23 -21.19 -10.74
N HIS A 44 16.55 -21.17 -10.57
CA HIS A 44 17.43 -20.28 -11.31
C HIS A 44 17.31 -20.49 -12.83
N ALA A 45 17.35 -21.74 -13.31
CA ALA A 45 17.25 -22.04 -14.74
C ALA A 45 15.90 -21.59 -15.34
N ILE A 46 14.79 -21.79 -14.63
CA ILE A 46 13.45 -21.35 -15.06
C ILE A 46 13.40 -19.83 -15.20
N TRP A 47 13.81 -19.10 -14.16
CA TRP A 47 13.75 -17.64 -14.15
C TRP A 47 14.76 -17.00 -15.10
N LEU A 48 15.94 -17.61 -15.27
CA LEU A 48 16.91 -17.15 -16.27
C LEU A 48 16.39 -17.35 -17.70
N ALA A 49 15.77 -18.49 -18.00
CA ALA A 49 15.15 -18.72 -19.30
C ALA A 49 14.01 -17.73 -19.58
N ALA A 50 13.20 -17.42 -18.57
CA ALA A 50 12.15 -16.42 -18.67
C ALA A 50 12.72 -15.01 -18.89
N LEU A 51 13.78 -14.61 -18.18
CA LEU A 51 14.48 -13.33 -18.36
C LEU A 51 15.00 -13.18 -19.80
N VAL A 52 15.65 -14.23 -20.34
CA VAL A 52 16.15 -14.21 -21.71
C VAL A 52 14.99 -14.14 -22.71
N ALA A 53 13.91 -14.89 -22.49
CA ALA A 53 12.73 -14.84 -23.37
C ALA A 53 12.05 -13.45 -23.36
N VAL A 54 11.96 -12.77 -22.21
CA VAL A 54 11.44 -11.39 -22.11
C VAL A 54 12.30 -10.42 -22.92
N LEU A 55 13.62 -10.61 -22.97
CA LEU A 55 14.53 -9.78 -23.76
C LEU A 55 14.49 -10.07 -25.26
N VAL A 56 14.30 -11.34 -25.64
CA VAL A 56 14.53 -11.82 -27.01
C VAL A 56 13.23 -11.99 -27.80
N CYS A 57 12.12 -12.38 -27.15
CA CYS A 57 10.86 -12.61 -27.85
C CYS A 57 10.27 -11.34 -28.50
N PRO A 58 10.21 -10.17 -27.83
CA PRO A 58 9.68 -8.96 -28.47
C PRO A 58 10.39 -8.53 -29.77
N PRO A 59 11.74 -8.44 -29.83
CA PRO A 59 12.42 -8.08 -31.08
C PRO A 59 12.25 -9.16 -32.15
N ILE A 60 12.31 -10.46 -31.80
CA ILE A 60 12.08 -11.53 -32.78
C ILE A 60 10.66 -11.47 -33.35
N SER A 61 9.65 -11.31 -32.49
CA SER A 61 8.26 -11.16 -32.90
C SER A 61 8.07 -9.96 -33.84
N SER A 62 8.71 -8.82 -33.55
CA SER A 62 8.64 -7.64 -34.42
C SER A 62 9.28 -7.83 -35.80
N VAL A 63 10.32 -8.67 -35.89
CA VAL A 63 10.97 -9.03 -37.16
C VAL A 63 10.14 -10.06 -37.92
N LEU A 64 9.62 -11.08 -37.23
CA LEU A 64 8.77 -12.11 -37.85
C LEU A 64 7.46 -11.53 -38.41
N ASP A 65 6.86 -10.54 -37.73
CA ASP A 65 5.71 -9.77 -38.23
C ASP A 65 6.02 -9.06 -39.57
N ARG A 66 7.28 -8.70 -39.81
CA ARG A 66 7.73 -8.03 -41.04
C ARG A 66 7.95 -8.99 -42.22
N PHE A 67 8.13 -10.28 -41.95
CA PHE A 67 8.50 -11.30 -42.94
C PHE A 67 7.47 -12.43 -43.11
N SER A 68 6.43 -12.50 -42.28
CA SER A 68 5.41 -13.55 -42.33
C SER A 68 4.14 -13.12 -43.11
N PRO A 69 3.86 -13.71 -44.29
CA PRO A 69 2.52 -13.75 -44.85
C PRO A 69 1.67 -14.91 -44.27
N VAL A 70 2.13 -15.56 -43.19
CA VAL A 70 1.45 -16.74 -42.62
C VAL A 70 0.16 -16.28 -41.94
N ALA A 71 -0.94 -16.51 -42.65
CA ALA A 71 -2.32 -16.63 -42.20
C ALA A 71 -2.59 -15.99 -40.82
N LYS A 72 -3.04 -14.73 -40.84
CA LYS A 72 -3.96 -14.23 -39.83
C LYS A 72 -5.15 -15.20 -39.83
N ILE A 73 -5.17 -16.20 -38.94
CA ILE A 73 -6.31 -17.10 -38.78
C ILE A 73 -7.47 -16.19 -38.38
N PRO A 74 -8.46 -15.95 -39.26
CA PRO A 74 -9.63 -15.20 -38.84
C PRO A 74 -10.46 -16.18 -38.03
N LEU A 75 -10.52 -15.97 -36.71
CA LEU A 75 -11.61 -16.53 -35.91
C LEU A 75 -12.90 -15.88 -36.42
N ARG A 76 -13.51 -16.54 -37.41
CA ARG A 76 -14.76 -16.14 -38.05
C ARG A 76 -15.90 -16.45 -37.08
N ILE A 77 -16.14 -15.55 -36.14
CA ILE A 77 -17.37 -15.49 -35.37
C ILE A 77 -18.01 -14.15 -35.76
N LEU A 78 -19.13 -14.23 -36.47
CA LEU A 78 -20.00 -13.17 -37.03
C LEU A 78 -19.90 -12.98 -38.56
N PRO A 79 -21.06 -12.83 -39.25
CA PRO A 79 -21.12 -12.58 -40.69
C PRO A 79 -20.75 -11.13 -41.03
N ASP A 80 -20.26 -10.95 -42.26
CA ASP A 80 -19.80 -9.70 -42.87
C ASP A 80 -20.81 -8.53 -42.73
N PRO A 81 -20.39 -7.33 -42.26
CA PRO A 81 -21.24 -6.13 -42.17
C PRO A 81 -21.92 -5.73 -43.48
N GLN A 82 -21.36 -6.09 -44.64
CA GLN A 82 -21.97 -5.81 -45.95
C GLN A 82 -23.16 -6.73 -46.27
N ILE A 83 -23.25 -7.90 -45.62
CA ILE A 83 -24.38 -8.82 -45.74
C ILE A 83 -25.52 -8.36 -44.81
N LEU A 84 -25.19 -7.83 -43.62
CA LEU A 84 -26.16 -7.26 -42.69
C LEU A 84 -26.80 -5.97 -43.22
N SER A 85 -26.03 -5.07 -43.86
CA SER A 85 -26.62 -3.86 -44.45
C SER A 85 -27.57 -4.20 -45.60
N LYS A 86 -27.24 -5.18 -46.44
CA LYS A 86 -28.15 -5.65 -47.51
C LYS A 86 -29.39 -6.36 -46.97
N ALA A 87 -29.27 -7.15 -45.91
CA ALA A 87 -30.40 -7.82 -45.26
C ALA A 87 -31.36 -6.83 -44.57
N VAL A 88 -30.81 -5.82 -43.88
CA VAL A 88 -31.60 -4.77 -43.20
C VAL A 88 -32.28 -3.84 -44.22
N THR A 89 -31.61 -3.50 -45.33
CA THR A 89 -32.21 -2.68 -46.39
C THR A 89 -33.32 -3.44 -47.15
N ALA A 90 -33.14 -4.75 -47.37
CA ALA A 90 -34.18 -5.60 -47.98
C ALA A 90 -35.40 -5.81 -47.05
N GLN A 91 -35.20 -5.82 -45.75
CA GLN A 91 -36.27 -5.98 -44.75
C GLN A 91 -37.01 -4.68 -44.46
N ALA A 92 -36.34 -3.52 -44.56
CA ALA A 92 -36.95 -2.19 -44.54
C ALA A 92 -37.82 -1.94 -45.79
N ALA A 93 -37.36 -2.34 -46.97
CA ALA A 93 -38.14 -2.24 -48.21
C ALA A 93 -39.41 -3.12 -48.18
N LYS A 94 -39.35 -4.31 -47.55
CA LYS A 94 -40.53 -5.19 -47.37
C LYS A 94 -41.55 -4.68 -46.35
N ARG A 95 -41.13 -3.91 -45.34
CA ARG A 95 -42.04 -3.33 -44.33
C ARG A 95 -42.74 -2.06 -44.80
N THR A 96 -42.11 -1.30 -45.70
CA THR A 96 -42.70 -0.06 -46.23
C THR A 96 -43.84 -0.33 -47.24
N ALA A 97 -43.87 -1.52 -47.85
CA ALA A 97 -44.91 -1.92 -48.80
C ALA A 97 -46.18 -2.53 -48.15
N ALA A 98 -46.18 -2.78 -46.83
CA ALA A 98 -47.26 -3.53 -46.16
C ALA A 98 -48.19 -2.66 -45.28
N GLY A 99 -48.06 -1.34 -45.30
CA GLY A 99 -48.73 -0.44 -44.35
C GLY A 99 -49.35 0.81 -44.97
N ILE A 100 -50.10 0.69 -46.07
CA ILE A 100 -50.99 1.75 -46.54
C ILE A 100 -52.34 1.12 -46.91
N THR A 101 -53.34 1.26 -46.04
CA THR A 101 -54.76 1.11 -46.39
C THR A 101 -55.36 2.51 -46.55
N PRO A 102 -56.09 2.82 -47.63
CA PRO A 102 -56.62 4.17 -47.84
C PRO A 102 -57.96 4.34 -47.12
N ILE A 103 -58.08 5.41 -46.32
CA ILE A 103 -59.37 5.87 -45.76
C ILE A 103 -60.07 6.73 -46.81
N GLN A 104 -61.29 6.34 -47.17
CA GLN A 104 -62.21 7.08 -48.05
C GLN A 104 -62.71 8.36 -47.37
N ALA A 105 -62.79 9.45 -48.14
CA ALA A 105 -63.45 10.70 -47.76
C ALA A 105 -64.78 10.83 -48.52
N VAL A 106 -65.87 11.14 -47.80
CA VAL A 106 -67.17 11.50 -48.35
C VAL A 106 -67.41 13.00 -48.15
N ASP A 107 -67.55 13.67 -49.30
CA ASP A 107 -68.34 14.83 -49.70
C ASP A 107 -68.40 16.18 -48.95
N LYS A 108 -68.19 17.20 -49.80
CA LYS A 108 -68.33 18.68 -49.73
C LYS A 108 -69.83 19.12 -49.76
N PRO A 109 -70.28 20.42 -49.86
CA PRO A 109 -69.55 21.67 -50.20
C PRO A 109 -69.96 23.01 -49.52
N GLY A 110 -69.02 23.98 -49.43
CA GLY A 110 -69.11 25.31 -50.10
C GLY A 110 -69.41 26.45 -49.10
N LYS A 111 -68.82 27.66 -49.14
CA LYS A 111 -68.30 28.49 -50.24
C LYS A 111 -67.23 29.51 -49.73
N ASN A 112 -66.49 30.03 -50.71
CA ASN A 112 -65.66 31.25 -50.78
C ASN A 112 -64.14 31.10 -50.60
N ALA A 113 -63.46 31.62 -51.62
CA ALA A 113 -62.09 31.35 -52.03
C ALA A 113 -61.20 32.58 -51.89
N LYS A 114 -59.88 32.36 -51.75
CA LYS A 114 -58.86 32.93 -52.65
C LYS A 114 -57.53 32.18 -52.48
N ALA A 115 -56.85 31.99 -53.61
CA ALA A 115 -55.96 30.89 -53.93
C ALA A 115 -54.50 31.13 -53.53
N ALA A 116 -53.84 30.09 -52.99
CA ALA A 116 -52.39 29.97 -52.94
C ALA A 116 -51.95 28.93 -53.99
N LYS A 117 -51.24 29.42 -55.01
CA LYS A 117 -50.70 28.64 -56.12
C LYS A 117 -49.21 28.41 -55.87
N ALA A 118 -48.80 27.16 -55.96
CA ALA A 118 -47.40 26.75 -55.92
C ALA A 118 -46.60 27.37 -57.08
N VAL A 119 -45.38 27.83 -56.79
CA VAL A 119 -44.31 27.96 -57.79
C VAL A 119 -43.03 27.36 -57.20
N SER A 120 -42.56 26.37 -57.93
CA SER A 120 -41.24 25.76 -57.91
C SER A 120 -40.14 26.78 -58.24
N VAL A 121 -39.07 26.85 -57.44
CA VAL A 121 -37.75 27.26 -57.93
C VAL A 121 -36.66 26.48 -57.17
N LEU A 122 -36.00 25.57 -57.88
CA LEU A 122 -34.65 25.07 -57.54
C LEU A 122 -33.63 26.20 -57.73
N PRO A 123 -32.57 26.28 -56.92
CA PRO A 123 -31.26 26.66 -57.43
C PRO A 123 -30.26 25.50 -57.41
N LYS A 124 -29.42 25.53 -58.43
CA LYS A 124 -28.40 24.57 -58.85
C LYS A 124 -27.18 24.52 -57.90
N PRO A 125 -26.39 23.42 -57.96
CA PRO A 125 -25.16 23.26 -57.20
C PRO A 125 -24.01 24.06 -57.81
N GLY A 126 -23.26 24.80 -56.99
CA GLY A 126 -21.99 25.39 -57.41
C GLY A 126 -21.45 26.47 -56.48
N GLN A 127 -20.22 26.24 -56.01
CA GLN A 127 -19.31 27.15 -55.31
C GLN A 127 -19.56 27.38 -53.81
N MET A 128 -18.98 26.46 -53.04
CA MET A 128 -18.60 26.66 -51.65
C MET A 128 -17.44 27.65 -51.61
N GLN A 129 -17.74 28.95 -51.42
CA GLN A 129 -16.75 29.91 -50.94
C GLN A 129 -16.66 29.81 -49.42
N THR A 130 -15.46 29.52 -48.95
CA THR A 130 -15.04 29.55 -47.56
C THR A 130 -15.29 30.92 -46.93
N VAL A 131 -16.18 30.99 -45.96
CA VAL A 131 -16.18 32.06 -44.95
C VAL A 131 -15.69 31.44 -43.65
N SER A 132 -14.42 31.68 -43.35
CA SER A 132 -13.80 31.43 -42.05
C SER A 132 -14.41 32.35 -41.00
N GLY A 133 -14.94 31.78 -39.92
CA GLY A 133 -15.32 32.54 -38.73
C GLY A 133 -16.59 32.00 -38.06
N PHE A 134 -16.45 30.94 -37.27
CA PHE A 134 -17.03 30.81 -35.93
C PHE A 134 -16.48 29.51 -35.34
N GLU A 135 -15.35 29.63 -34.64
CA GLU A 135 -14.79 28.54 -33.83
C GLU A 135 -15.78 28.20 -32.71
N SER A 136 -16.31 26.99 -32.75
CA SER A 136 -17.05 26.38 -31.66
C SER A 136 -16.11 26.13 -30.48
N ARG A 137 -16.29 26.89 -29.40
CA ARG A 137 -15.62 26.69 -28.11
C ARG A 137 -16.26 25.55 -27.32
N ALA A 138 -16.20 24.34 -27.87
CA ALA A 138 -16.43 23.13 -27.10
C ALA A 138 -15.08 22.68 -26.52
N THR A 139 -14.73 23.15 -25.32
CA THR A 139 -13.57 22.65 -24.56
C THR A 139 -13.58 23.18 -23.12
N ILE A 140 -14.00 22.34 -22.16
CA ILE A 140 -13.50 22.34 -20.76
C ILE A 140 -13.58 20.88 -20.25
N TRP A 141 -12.61 19.96 -20.34
CA TRP A 141 -11.15 19.99 -20.52
C TRP A 141 -10.65 20.22 -21.96
N PRO A 142 -9.91 21.32 -22.22
CA PRO A 142 -9.24 21.53 -23.51
C PRO A 142 -7.91 20.83 -23.72
N TRP A 143 -7.31 20.23 -22.69
CA TRP A 143 -5.86 19.93 -22.73
C TRP A 143 -5.52 18.46 -22.76
N ILE A 144 -6.51 17.57 -22.64
CA ILE A 144 -6.26 16.14 -22.61
C ILE A 144 -6.96 15.46 -23.78
N ASP A 145 -6.41 15.68 -24.96
CA ASP A 145 -6.59 14.76 -26.09
C ASP A 145 -6.23 13.34 -25.59
N SER A 146 -6.94 12.31 -26.04
CA SER A 146 -6.52 10.91 -25.92
C SER A 146 -5.04 10.72 -26.30
N LYS A 147 -4.55 11.53 -27.25
CA LYS A 147 -3.14 11.67 -27.62
C LYS A 147 -2.29 12.26 -26.49
N SER A 148 -2.76 13.29 -25.79
CA SER A 148 -2.08 13.87 -24.62
C SER A 148 -2.00 12.89 -23.45
N ILE A 149 -3.03 12.08 -23.16
CA ILE A 149 -2.93 11.00 -22.15
C ILE A 149 -1.90 9.97 -22.58
N TYR A 150 -1.99 9.49 -23.82
CA TYR A 150 -1.07 8.48 -24.32
C TYR A 150 0.38 8.99 -24.32
N LEU A 151 0.62 10.23 -24.79
CA LEU A 151 1.93 10.89 -24.77
C LEU A 151 2.40 11.15 -23.34
N ALA A 152 1.52 11.52 -22.40
CA ALA A 152 1.87 11.68 -20.99
C ALA A 152 2.27 10.33 -20.37
N CYS A 153 1.52 9.26 -20.63
CA CYS A 153 1.87 7.91 -20.17
C CYS A 153 3.20 7.42 -20.77
N MET A 154 3.44 7.65 -22.07
CA MET A 154 4.73 7.35 -22.71
C MET A 154 5.86 8.21 -22.14
N PHE A 155 5.61 9.50 -21.88
CA PHE A 155 6.59 10.39 -21.28
C PHE A 155 6.96 9.95 -19.87
N ILE A 156 5.96 9.62 -19.04
CA ILE A 156 6.17 9.10 -17.68
C ILE A 156 6.95 7.78 -17.74
N TRP A 157 6.58 6.87 -18.64
CA TRP A 157 7.32 5.62 -18.83
C TRP A 157 8.77 5.90 -19.20
N CYS A 158 9.03 6.70 -20.24
CA CYS A 158 10.37 7.06 -20.68
C CYS A 158 11.17 7.79 -19.58
N ALA A 159 10.56 8.72 -18.84
CA ALA A 159 11.22 9.47 -17.79
C ALA A 159 11.64 8.56 -16.62
N ILE A 160 10.77 7.64 -16.19
CA ILE A 160 11.08 6.69 -15.13
C ILE A 160 12.11 5.67 -15.61
N SER A 161 11.98 5.14 -16.83
CA SER A 161 12.97 4.25 -17.42
C SER A 161 14.33 4.94 -17.55
N ALA A 162 14.38 6.19 -18.01
CA ALA A 162 15.60 6.98 -18.11
C ALA A 162 16.23 7.22 -16.75
N SER A 163 15.43 7.52 -15.72
CA SER A 163 15.90 7.64 -14.34
C SER A 163 16.50 6.34 -13.81
N LEU A 164 15.86 5.19 -14.09
CA LEU A 164 16.38 3.86 -13.72
C LEU A 164 17.66 3.51 -14.49
N PHE A 165 17.75 3.84 -15.77
CA PHE A 165 18.98 3.66 -16.56
C PHE A 165 20.10 4.58 -16.06
N ALA A 166 19.81 5.85 -15.77
CA ALA A 166 20.77 6.78 -15.19
C ALA A 166 21.31 6.21 -13.87
N ARG A 167 20.41 5.76 -12.98
CA ARG A 167 20.78 5.11 -11.71
C ARG A 167 21.68 3.88 -11.92
N LEU A 168 21.36 3.03 -12.91
CA LEU A 168 22.17 1.86 -13.28
C LEU A 168 23.56 2.28 -13.79
N THR A 169 23.63 3.28 -14.66
CA THR A 169 24.91 3.80 -15.18
C THR A 169 25.76 4.40 -14.07
N PHE A 170 25.19 5.19 -13.17
CA PHE A 170 25.89 5.71 -11.98
C PHE A 170 26.42 4.57 -11.11
N GLY A 171 25.65 3.49 -10.92
CA GLY A 171 26.11 2.30 -10.21
C GLY A 171 27.33 1.64 -10.88
N ILE A 172 27.31 1.49 -12.20
CA ILE A 172 28.44 0.95 -12.98
C ILE A 172 29.66 1.87 -12.87
N PHE A 173 29.49 3.19 -13.00
CA PHE A 173 30.57 4.16 -12.86
C PHE A 173 31.16 4.16 -11.45
N ALA A 174 30.34 4.02 -10.41
CA ALA A 174 30.81 3.90 -9.04
C ALA A 174 31.63 2.62 -8.83
N LEU A 175 31.21 1.48 -9.38
CA LEU A 175 32.02 0.24 -9.34
C LEU A 175 33.35 0.38 -10.07
N GLU A 176 33.38 1.04 -11.23
CA GLU A 176 34.64 1.28 -11.95
C GLU A 176 35.53 2.27 -11.18
N ARG A 177 34.95 3.27 -10.50
CA ARG A 177 35.69 4.16 -9.60
C ARG A 177 36.32 3.39 -8.43
N TYR A 178 35.61 2.45 -7.81
CA TYR A 178 36.19 1.58 -6.78
C TYR A 178 37.32 0.72 -7.34
N ARG A 179 37.13 0.15 -8.54
CA ARG A 179 38.20 -0.60 -9.21
C ARG A 179 39.45 0.23 -9.47
N MET A 180 39.29 1.49 -9.90
CA MET A 180 40.41 2.39 -10.19
C MET A 180 41.16 2.83 -8.93
N ARG A 181 40.48 2.84 -7.77
CA ARG A 181 41.05 3.18 -6.46
C ARG A 181 41.59 1.97 -5.69
N ALA A 182 41.18 0.77 -6.08
CA ALA A 182 41.63 -0.46 -5.46
C ALA A 182 43.11 -0.71 -5.77
N LYS A 183 43.85 -1.18 -4.76
CA LYS A 183 45.25 -1.57 -4.90
C LYS A 183 45.34 -3.05 -5.29
N PRO A 184 46.20 -3.44 -6.24
CA PRO A 184 46.50 -4.86 -6.48
C PRO A 184 46.86 -5.58 -5.17
N CYS A 185 46.38 -6.81 -5.01
CA CYS A 185 46.68 -7.62 -3.84
C CYS A 185 47.84 -8.56 -4.15
N ASP A 186 49.02 -8.26 -3.63
CA ASP A 186 50.23 -9.10 -3.76
C ASP A 186 50.48 -10.00 -2.54
N ASP A 187 49.49 -10.14 -1.64
CA ASP A 187 49.57 -10.98 -0.45
C ASP A 187 49.50 -12.48 -0.82
N PRO A 188 50.56 -13.28 -0.54
CA PRO A 188 50.59 -14.72 -0.83
C PRO A 188 49.46 -15.50 -0.14
N ARG A 189 49.08 -15.12 1.08
CA ARG A 189 48.03 -15.81 1.86
C ARG A 189 46.68 -15.71 1.16
N LEU A 190 46.32 -14.50 0.73
CA LEU A 190 45.09 -14.23 -0.01
C LEU A 190 45.10 -14.86 -1.41
N SER A 191 46.26 -14.86 -2.07
CA SER A 191 46.45 -15.52 -3.36
C SER A 191 46.19 -17.03 -3.26
N GLU A 192 46.78 -17.70 -2.27
CA GLU A 192 46.61 -19.14 -2.04
C GLU A 192 45.16 -19.49 -1.67
N THR A 193 44.55 -18.68 -0.80
CA THR A 193 43.13 -18.87 -0.41
C THR A 193 42.18 -18.70 -1.60
N LEU A 194 42.47 -17.76 -2.51
CA LEU A 194 41.72 -17.58 -3.75
C LEU A 194 41.88 -18.76 -4.71
N ASP A 195 43.08 -19.31 -4.83
CA ASP A 195 43.36 -20.47 -5.67
C ASP A 195 42.62 -21.71 -5.15
N ALA A 196 42.62 -21.91 -3.83
CA ALA A 196 41.81 -22.95 -3.19
C ALA A 196 40.31 -22.75 -3.44
N ALA A 197 39.80 -21.52 -3.34
CA ALA A 197 38.40 -21.21 -3.64
C ALA A 197 38.03 -21.48 -5.12
N CYS A 198 38.93 -21.13 -6.04
CA CYS A 198 38.76 -21.42 -7.48
C CYS A 198 38.71 -22.92 -7.76
N ALA A 199 39.54 -23.70 -7.08
CA ALA A 199 39.53 -25.16 -7.17
C ALA A 199 38.21 -25.75 -6.65
N THR A 200 37.72 -25.32 -5.49
CA THR A 200 36.44 -25.77 -4.90
C THR A 200 35.23 -25.48 -5.82
N VAL A 201 35.20 -24.31 -6.46
CA VAL A 201 34.11 -23.93 -7.39
C VAL A 201 34.25 -24.62 -8.76
N GLY A 202 35.47 -25.04 -9.12
CA GLY A 202 35.82 -25.50 -10.47
C GLY A 202 35.78 -24.36 -11.48
N SER A 203 36.27 -23.17 -11.09
CA SER A 203 36.32 -22.00 -11.98
C SER A 203 37.35 -22.21 -13.09
N LYS A 204 36.98 -21.91 -14.34
CA LYS A 204 37.89 -22.00 -15.50
C LYS A 204 38.86 -20.82 -15.60
N SER A 205 38.59 -19.74 -14.88
CA SER A 205 39.36 -18.51 -14.94
C SER A 205 39.56 -17.96 -13.54
N ARG A 206 40.81 -17.65 -13.22
CA ARG A 206 41.19 -17.02 -11.95
C ARG A 206 40.80 -15.53 -12.00
N PRO A 207 39.91 -15.04 -11.11
CA PRO A 207 39.57 -13.63 -11.08
C PRO A 207 40.74 -12.82 -10.50
N ARG A 208 40.80 -11.53 -10.84
CA ARG A 208 41.77 -10.62 -10.21
C ARG A 208 41.36 -10.33 -8.78
N LEU A 209 42.33 -10.21 -7.89
CA LEU A 209 42.11 -9.83 -6.50
C LEU A 209 42.70 -8.44 -6.25
N ALA A 210 41.92 -7.56 -5.64
CA ALA A 210 42.40 -6.24 -5.24
C ALA A 210 41.79 -5.82 -3.89
N LEU A 211 42.51 -4.95 -3.19
CA LEU A 211 42.14 -4.43 -1.88
C LEU A 211 41.57 -3.03 -2.00
N SER A 212 40.45 -2.77 -1.32
CA SER A 212 39.83 -1.45 -1.27
C SER A 212 39.69 -0.98 0.17
N GLY A 213 40.02 0.29 0.44
CA GLY A 213 39.69 0.96 1.69
C GLY A 213 38.27 1.54 1.71
N ASP A 214 37.65 1.71 0.53
CA ASP A 214 36.34 2.34 0.38
C ASP A 214 35.17 1.32 0.46
N LEU A 215 35.45 0.06 0.83
CA LEU A 215 34.45 -1.02 0.88
C LEU A 215 34.41 -1.67 2.27
N HIS A 216 33.20 -1.98 2.74
CA HIS A 216 32.95 -2.68 4.02
C HIS A 216 32.57 -4.16 3.84
N SER A 217 32.33 -4.58 2.59
CA SER A 217 32.00 -5.96 2.24
C SER A 217 32.73 -6.36 0.95
N PRO A 218 33.10 -7.64 0.77
CA PRO A 218 33.61 -8.17 -0.48
C PRO A 218 32.63 -7.95 -1.61
N VAL A 219 33.13 -7.58 -2.78
CA VAL A 219 32.32 -7.41 -3.97
C VAL A 219 33.01 -8.08 -5.16
N ALA A 220 32.36 -9.08 -5.74
CA ALA A 220 32.70 -9.62 -7.03
C ALA A 220 31.93 -8.92 -8.17
N PHE A 221 32.66 -8.38 -9.15
CA PHE A 221 32.04 -7.80 -10.35
C PHE A 221 32.95 -7.90 -11.58
N GLY A 222 32.44 -7.47 -12.73
CA GLY A 222 33.11 -7.54 -14.03
C GLY A 222 32.66 -8.74 -14.86
N ILE A 223 32.35 -8.49 -16.13
CA ILE A 223 31.84 -9.51 -17.07
C ILE A 223 32.99 -10.15 -17.86
N LEU A 224 33.83 -9.32 -18.50
CA LEU A 224 34.97 -9.77 -19.30
C LEU A 224 36.27 -9.87 -18.49
N ARG A 225 36.41 -9.04 -17.45
CA ARG A 225 37.56 -8.98 -16.56
C ARG A 225 37.08 -9.12 -15.12
N PRO A 226 36.79 -10.35 -14.65
CA PRO A 226 36.24 -10.58 -13.33
C PRO A 226 37.26 -10.17 -12.25
N ILE A 227 36.80 -9.38 -11.28
CA ILE A 227 37.59 -8.88 -10.16
C ILE A 227 36.82 -9.09 -8.86
N ILE A 228 37.53 -9.49 -7.81
CA ILE A 228 37.05 -9.54 -6.44
C ILE A 228 37.76 -8.41 -5.69
N LEU A 229 36.97 -7.48 -5.14
CA LEU A 229 37.47 -6.45 -4.22
C LEU A 229 37.23 -6.90 -2.78
N ILE A 230 38.28 -6.93 -1.97
CA ILE A 230 38.20 -7.24 -0.54
C ILE A 230 38.49 -5.97 0.27
N PRO A 231 37.70 -5.67 1.32
CA PRO A 231 38.02 -4.63 2.29
C PRO A 231 39.42 -4.82 2.90
N MET A 232 40.24 -3.77 2.95
CA MET A 232 41.59 -3.85 3.55
C MET A 232 41.57 -4.35 5.00
N GLU A 233 40.53 -3.99 5.76
CA GLU A 233 40.37 -4.43 7.15
C GLU A 233 40.02 -5.93 7.24
N MET A 234 39.14 -6.42 6.36
CA MET A 234 38.79 -7.84 6.29
C MET A 234 39.98 -8.70 5.90
N ALA A 235 40.76 -8.24 4.91
CA ALA A 235 42.00 -8.90 4.51
C ALA A 235 42.98 -9.10 5.69
N LYS A 236 42.96 -8.20 6.69
CA LYS A 236 43.84 -8.28 7.86
C LYS A 236 43.25 -9.05 9.03
N THR A 237 41.96 -8.89 9.29
CA THR A 237 41.32 -9.32 10.55
C THR A 237 40.57 -10.65 10.47
N THR A 238 40.23 -11.11 9.27
CA THR A 238 39.47 -12.36 9.08
C THR A 238 40.41 -13.54 8.97
N ASP A 239 40.11 -14.61 9.73
CA ASP A 239 40.84 -15.87 9.65
C ASP A 239 40.70 -16.55 8.27
N ASP A 240 41.65 -17.43 7.95
CA ASP A 240 41.72 -18.06 6.63
C ASP A 240 40.52 -18.97 6.32
N SER A 241 39.86 -19.52 7.34
CA SER A 241 38.69 -20.40 7.16
C SER A 241 37.46 -19.61 6.74
N ASN A 242 37.18 -18.50 7.41
CA ASN A 242 36.10 -17.57 7.10
C ASN A 242 36.37 -16.85 5.78
N LEU A 243 37.62 -16.44 5.54
CA LEU A 243 38.05 -15.80 4.29
C LEU A 243 37.89 -16.76 3.09
N ARG A 244 38.24 -18.04 3.24
CA ARG A 244 38.03 -19.06 2.22
C ARG A 244 36.55 -19.23 1.88
N GLN A 245 35.67 -19.27 2.87
CA GLN A 245 34.22 -19.41 2.65
C GLN A 245 33.63 -18.23 1.89
N ILE A 246 34.04 -17.01 2.24
CA ILE A 246 33.70 -15.78 1.54
C ILE A 246 34.20 -15.83 0.09
N LEU A 247 35.46 -16.22 -0.13
CA LEU A 247 36.04 -16.32 -1.47
C LEU A 247 35.36 -17.38 -2.33
N VAL A 248 35.01 -18.55 -1.78
CA VAL A 248 34.23 -19.58 -2.50
C VAL A 248 32.89 -19.01 -2.96
N HIS A 249 32.21 -18.22 -2.12
CA HIS A 249 30.96 -17.55 -2.47
C HIS A 249 31.13 -16.53 -3.61
N GLU A 250 32.11 -15.63 -3.51
CA GLU A 250 32.37 -14.59 -4.50
C GLU A 250 32.87 -15.17 -5.84
N VAL A 251 33.71 -16.21 -5.79
CA VAL A 251 34.15 -16.95 -6.99
C VAL A 251 32.98 -17.68 -7.64
N ALA A 252 32.03 -18.22 -6.87
CA ALA A 252 30.84 -18.87 -7.41
C ALA A 252 29.99 -17.90 -8.25
N HIS A 253 29.82 -16.65 -7.81
CA HIS A 253 29.15 -15.61 -8.58
C HIS A 253 29.84 -15.35 -9.92
N LEU A 254 31.18 -15.23 -9.92
CA LEU A 254 31.96 -14.94 -11.13
C LEU A 254 31.96 -16.13 -12.10
N ALA A 255 32.16 -17.35 -11.58
CA ALA A 255 32.13 -18.57 -12.38
C ALA A 255 30.78 -18.78 -13.09
N ARG A 256 29.68 -18.31 -12.48
CA ARG A 256 28.32 -18.37 -13.03
C ARG A 256 27.91 -17.14 -13.83
N ARG A 257 28.76 -16.12 -13.91
CA ARG A 257 28.47 -14.82 -14.55
C ARG A 257 27.25 -14.13 -13.95
N ASP A 258 27.04 -14.28 -12.65
CA ASP A 258 25.93 -13.62 -11.94
C ASP A 258 25.92 -12.09 -12.08
N PRO A 259 27.07 -11.37 -12.18
CA PRO A 259 27.06 -9.95 -12.50
C PRO A 259 26.39 -9.60 -13.84
N LEU A 260 26.57 -10.44 -14.87
CA LEU A 260 25.87 -10.28 -16.16
C LEU A 260 24.37 -10.49 -15.99
N VAL A 261 23.97 -11.53 -15.26
CA VAL A 261 22.54 -11.81 -14.98
C VAL A 261 21.90 -10.65 -14.21
N GLY A 262 22.61 -10.10 -13.22
CA GLY A 262 22.16 -8.94 -12.44
C GLY A 262 21.99 -7.69 -13.31
N LEU A 263 22.93 -7.45 -14.24
CA LEU A 263 22.80 -6.37 -15.22
C LEU A 263 21.55 -6.56 -16.08
N LEU A 264 21.35 -7.74 -16.66
CA LEU A 264 20.17 -8.04 -17.49
C LEU A 264 18.86 -7.87 -16.70
N GLN A 265 18.81 -8.30 -15.43
CA GLN A 265 17.65 -8.08 -14.57
C GLN A 265 17.33 -6.60 -14.41
N GLN A 266 18.34 -5.75 -14.15
CA GLN A 266 18.13 -4.32 -13.97
C GLN A 266 17.70 -3.63 -15.28
N LEU A 267 18.23 -4.07 -16.43
CA LEU A 267 17.78 -3.58 -17.74
C LEU A 267 16.30 -3.92 -17.98
N VAL A 268 15.89 -5.16 -17.72
CA VAL A 268 14.49 -5.58 -17.88
C VAL A 268 13.56 -4.86 -16.89
N VAL A 269 13.98 -4.69 -15.63
CA VAL A 269 13.23 -3.91 -14.64
C VAL A 269 13.12 -2.45 -15.06
N ALA A 270 14.17 -1.85 -15.64
CA ALA A 270 14.12 -0.46 -16.11
C ALA A 270 13.15 -0.27 -17.30
N ILE A 271 13.10 -1.24 -18.22
CA ILE A 271 12.22 -1.19 -19.40
C ILE A 271 10.77 -1.51 -19.01
N TYR A 272 10.55 -2.56 -18.21
CA TYR A 272 9.22 -3.09 -17.88
C TYR A 272 8.82 -2.78 -16.43
N TRP A 273 9.26 -1.64 -15.88
CA TRP A 273 9.02 -1.26 -14.49
C TRP A 273 7.53 -1.25 -14.06
N PRO A 274 6.54 -0.98 -14.93
CA PRO A 274 5.13 -1.06 -14.54
C PRO A 274 4.65 -2.49 -14.31
N ASN A 275 5.39 -3.51 -14.80
CA ASN A 275 4.98 -4.90 -14.72
C ASN A 275 5.38 -5.53 -13.36
N PRO A 276 4.42 -5.88 -12.48
CA PRO A 276 4.74 -6.46 -11.18
C PRO A 276 5.44 -7.83 -11.29
N LEU A 277 5.17 -8.59 -12.36
CA LEU A 277 5.79 -9.91 -12.57
C LEU A 277 7.28 -9.81 -12.86
N VAL A 278 7.75 -8.69 -13.44
CA VAL A 278 9.18 -8.44 -13.68
C VAL A 278 9.91 -8.21 -12.36
N HIS A 279 9.31 -7.47 -11.43
CA HIS A 279 9.86 -7.29 -10.08
C HIS A 279 9.90 -8.60 -9.30
N MET A 280 8.86 -9.42 -9.43
CA MET A 280 8.83 -10.77 -8.84
C MET A 280 9.93 -11.67 -9.42
N MET A 281 10.05 -11.74 -10.74
CA MET A 281 11.14 -12.48 -11.41
C MET A 281 12.50 -12.03 -10.93
N SER A 282 12.72 -10.72 -10.79
CA SER A 282 13.99 -10.18 -10.33
C SER A 282 14.31 -10.61 -8.89
N ARG A 283 13.30 -10.64 -8.02
CA ARG A 283 13.46 -11.13 -6.63
C ARG A 283 13.76 -12.63 -6.57
N GLU A 284 13.01 -13.45 -7.29
CA GLU A 284 13.17 -14.91 -7.27
C GLU A 284 14.50 -15.35 -7.92
N LEU A 285 14.92 -14.70 -9.01
CA LEU A 285 16.21 -14.99 -9.64
C LEU A 285 17.38 -14.58 -8.75
N SER A 286 17.31 -13.43 -8.06
CA SER A 286 18.31 -13.04 -7.07
C SER A 286 18.37 -14.04 -5.90
N LYS A 287 17.22 -14.44 -5.35
CA LYS A 287 17.16 -15.47 -4.30
C LYS A 287 17.83 -16.77 -4.73
N ALA A 288 17.50 -17.26 -5.94
CA ALA A 288 18.07 -18.50 -6.45
C ALA A 288 19.58 -18.40 -6.70
N ARG A 289 20.10 -17.23 -7.10
CA ARG A 289 21.56 -17.01 -7.27
C ARG A 289 22.30 -17.12 -5.93
N GLU A 290 21.83 -16.43 -4.91
CA GLU A 290 22.39 -16.46 -3.56
C GLU A 290 22.38 -17.88 -2.98
N GLU A 291 21.25 -18.59 -3.10
CA GLU A 291 21.12 -19.96 -2.60
C GLU A 291 22.10 -20.94 -3.27
N ILE A 292 22.37 -20.77 -4.57
CA ILE A 292 23.34 -21.60 -5.30
C ILE A 292 24.78 -21.26 -4.88
N CYS A 293 25.10 -19.98 -4.67
CA CYS A 293 26.42 -19.58 -4.16
C CYS A 293 26.65 -20.10 -2.75
N ASP A 294 25.64 -20.02 -1.87
CA ASP A 294 25.66 -20.65 -0.55
C ASP A 294 25.88 -22.18 -0.66
N ASN A 295 25.25 -22.84 -1.64
CA ASN A 295 25.45 -24.27 -1.90
C ASN A 295 26.90 -24.60 -2.31
N PHE A 296 27.64 -23.72 -2.97
CA PHE A 296 29.06 -23.94 -3.26
C PHE A 296 29.91 -23.96 -1.99
N VAL A 297 29.59 -23.10 -1.01
CA VAL A 297 30.34 -23.02 0.25
C VAL A 297 30.08 -24.23 1.14
N ILE A 298 28.82 -24.60 1.33
CA ILE A 298 28.44 -25.69 2.26
C ILE A 298 28.64 -27.10 1.70
N ARG A 299 28.99 -27.23 0.42
CA ARG A 299 29.38 -28.53 -0.17
C ARG A 299 30.74 -29.03 0.35
N ASP A 300 31.60 -28.11 0.75
CA ASP A 300 33.01 -28.36 1.08
C ASP A 300 33.38 -27.87 2.50
N GLY A 301 32.41 -27.30 3.24
CA GLY A 301 32.62 -26.73 4.58
C GLY A 301 31.42 -26.94 5.51
N GLY A 302 31.64 -26.73 6.81
CA GLY A 302 30.59 -26.86 7.84
C GLY A 302 29.57 -25.73 7.76
N ARG A 303 28.27 -26.07 7.62
CA ARG A 303 27.15 -25.11 7.59
C ARG A 303 27.17 -24.12 8.76
N ALA A 304 27.53 -24.59 9.95
CA ALA A 304 27.63 -23.76 11.15
C ALA A 304 28.77 -22.74 11.06
N THR A 305 29.93 -23.12 10.51
CA THR A 305 31.05 -22.20 10.29
C THR A 305 30.68 -21.12 9.29
N TYR A 306 29.97 -21.50 8.21
CA TYR A 306 29.50 -20.54 7.21
C TYR A 306 28.42 -19.60 7.73
N ALA A 307 27.49 -20.10 8.55
CA ALA A 307 26.50 -19.26 9.21
C ALA A 307 27.15 -18.22 10.14
N ARG A 308 28.21 -18.60 10.87
CA ARG A 308 29.00 -17.66 11.69
C ARG A 308 29.75 -16.64 10.86
N ALA A 309 30.42 -17.07 9.79
CA ALA A 309 31.11 -16.16 8.87
C ALA A 309 30.15 -15.13 8.24
N LEU A 310 28.92 -15.53 7.89
CA LEU A 310 27.88 -14.62 7.41
C LEU A 310 27.36 -13.69 8.50
N LEU A 311 27.25 -14.15 9.75
CA LEU A 311 26.82 -13.33 10.89
C LEU A 311 27.87 -12.28 11.23
N GLU A 312 29.15 -12.66 11.34
CA GLU A 312 30.27 -11.73 11.55
C GLU A 312 30.36 -10.68 10.43
N LEU A 313 30.12 -11.10 9.17
CA LEU A 313 30.06 -10.19 8.04
C LEU A 313 28.87 -9.23 8.15
N ALA A 314 27.71 -9.70 8.61
CA ALA A 314 26.52 -8.88 8.79
C ALA A 314 26.67 -7.84 9.91
N GLU A 315 27.26 -8.24 11.03
CA GLU A 315 27.58 -7.36 12.17
C GLU A 315 28.53 -6.24 11.74
N LYS A 316 29.58 -6.58 10.98
CA LYS A 316 30.52 -5.59 10.44
C LYS A 316 29.90 -4.65 9.40
N ILE A 317 28.88 -5.10 8.66
CA ILE A 317 28.14 -4.26 7.68
C ILE A 317 27.11 -3.34 8.36
N GLN A 318 26.43 -3.79 9.42
CA GLN A 318 25.48 -2.95 10.16
C GLN A 318 26.12 -1.73 10.83
N LEU A 319 27.43 -1.78 11.06
CA LEU A 319 28.22 -0.70 11.63
C LEU A 319 28.70 0.34 10.58
N SER A 320 28.29 0.24 9.30
CA SER A 320 28.79 1.13 8.24
C SER A 320 27.75 1.42 7.15
N HIS A 321 27.51 2.71 6.85
CA HIS A 321 26.68 3.15 5.73
C HIS A 321 27.40 2.90 4.39
N GLY A 322 27.31 1.67 3.88
CA GLY A 322 27.90 1.29 2.60
C GLY A 322 27.23 1.97 1.38
N PRO A 323 27.97 2.13 0.26
CA PRO A 323 27.49 2.86 -0.90
C PRO A 323 26.38 2.10 -1.66
N ILE A 324 25.26 2.80 -1.89
CA ILE A 324 24.05 2.41 -2.66
C ILE A 324 24.37 1.73 -4.02
N ALA A 325 25.55 1.99 -4.60
CA ALA A 325 25.98 1.44 -5.88
C ALA A 325 26.25 -0.08 -5.88
N ALA A 326 26.75 -0.65 -4.78
CA ALA A 326 26.99 -2.09 -4.68
C ALA A 326 25.69 -2.87 -4.46
N GLU A 327 24.76 -2.31 -3.66
CA GLU A 327 23.39 -2.83 -3.49
C GLU A 327 22.56 -2.76 -4.78
N LEU A 328 22.92 -1.87 -5.70
CA LEU A 328 22.16 -1.64 -6.93
C LEU A 328 22.28 -2.78 -7.94
N LEU A 329 23.46 -3.38 -8.04
CA LEU A 329 23.74 -4.51 -8.94
C LEU A 329 23.61 -5.86 -8.22
N ALA A 330 23.90 -5.88 -6.92
CA ALA A 330 23.67 -7.01 -6.05
C ALA A 330 22.50 -6.68 -5.12
N ARG A 331 21.26 -6.90 -5.57
CA ARG A 331 20.11 -7.06 -4.66
C ARG A 331 20.37 -8.29 -3.80
N ARG A 332 21.19 -8.14 -2.76
CA ARG A 332 21.57 -9.21 -1.83
C ARG A 332 20.33 -9.61 -1.03
N TRP A 333 20.02 -10.90 -1.06
CA TRP A 333 18.88 -11.45 -0.32
C TRP A 333 19.13 -11.32 1.20
N ARG A 334 18.06 -11.16 2.00
CA ARG A 334 18.18 -10.85 3.43
C ARG A 334 19.01 -11.93 4.13
N ILE A 335 20.05 -11.51 4.85
CA ILE A 335 21.01 -12.39 5.52
C ILE A 335 20.29 -13.37 6.46
N GLY A 336 19.26 -12.92 7.18
CA GLY A 336 18.45 -13.78 8.05
C GLY A 336 17.75 -14.93 7.32
N GLU A 337 17.25 -14.71 6.10
CA GLU A 337 16.64 -15.77 5.29
C GLU A 337 17.68 -16.73 4.71
N ARG A 338 18.92 -16.26 4.50
CA ARG A 338 20.06 -17.12 4.10
C ARG A 338 20.47 -18.03 5.27
N ILE A 339 20.65 -17.47 6.47
CA ILE A 339 20.98 -18.24 7.68
C ILE A 339 19.88 -19.25 7.99
N ALA A 340 18.59 -18.85 7.97
CA ALA A 340 17.48 -19.77 8.16
C ALA A 340 17.49 -20.91 7.13
N GLY A 341 17.82 -20.59 5.87
CA GLY A 341 17.96 -21.58 4.81
C GLY A 341 19.17 -22.50 4.95
N LEU A 342 20.21 -22.14 5.71
CA LEU A 342 21.37 -23.00 6.02
C LEU A 342 21.07 -24.03 7.12
N VAL A 343 20.11 -23.72 8.00
CA VAL A 343 19.68 -24.60 9.12
C VAL A 343 18.76 -25.72 8.62
N ASP A 344 18.14 -25.60 7.44
CA ASP A 344 17.30 -26.66 6.88
C ASP A 344 18.13 -27.86 6.38
N ASP A 345 18.07 -28.97 7.12
CA ASP A 345 18.72 -30.23 6.76
C ASP A 345 18.21 -30.87 5.48
N ARG A 346 17.00 -30.51 5.04
CA ARG A 346 16.40 -30.99 3.79
C ARG A 346 16.82 -30.14 2.59
N ARG A 347 17.70 -29.16 2.78
CA ARG A 347 18.22 -28.30 1.70
C ARG A 347 18.94 -29.13 0.64
N ASN A 348 18.47 -29.00 -0.60
CA ASN A 348 19.14 -29.62 -1.74
C ASN A 348 20.37 -28.80 -2.16
N LEU A 349 21.52 -29.47 -2.23
CA LEU A 349 22.82 -28.86 -2.53
C LEU A 349 23.15 -28.79 -4.02
N GLU A 350 22.24 -29.09 -4.95
CA GLU A 350 22.47 -28.98 -6.39
C GLU A 350 22.85 -27.55 -6.80
N VAL A 351 23.99 -27.40 -7.50
CA VAL A 351 24.48 -26.12 -8.04
C VAL A 351 24.33 -26.01 -9.55
N ARG A 352 24.01 -27.12 -10.25
CA ARG A 352 23.82 -27.19 -11.71
C ARG A 352 22.68 -28.12 -12.05
N VAL A 353 21.92 -27.78 -13.09
CA VAL A 353 20.90 -28.63 -13.69
C VAL A 353 21.54 -29.52 -14.77
N ARG A 354 21.04 -30.74 -14.97
CA ARG A 354 21.48 -31.62 -16.08
C ARG A 354 21.22 -30.96 -17.44
N ALA A 355 22.17 -31.08 -18.37
CA ALA A 355 22.17 -30.38 -19.66
C ALA A 355 20.87 -30.51 -20.48
N TRP A 356 20.23 -31.69 -20.46
CA TRP A 356 18.98 -31.92 -21.19
C TRP A 356 17.77 -31.21 -20.54
N LYS A 357 17.72 -31.11 -19.20
CA LYS A 357 16.67 -30.37 -18.49
C LYS A 357 16.81 -28.86 -18.71
N SER A 358 18.04 -28.34 -18.79
CA SER A 358 18.27 -26.93 -19.17
C SER A 358 17.83 -26.62 -20.59
N LEU A 359 17.98 -27.57 -21.53
CA LEU A 359 17.52 -27.39 -22.91
C LEU A 359 15.99 -27.32 -23.00
N VAL A 360 15.28 -28.21 -22.31
CA VAL A 360 13.79 -28.19 -22.27
C VAL A 360 13.28 -26.90 -21.63
N LEU A 361 13.88 -26.47 -20.51
CA LEU A 361 13.48 -25.24 -19.82
C LEU A 361 13.82 -23.97 -20.61
N ALA A 362 14.84 -24.01 -21.46
CA ALA A 362 15.15 -22.92 -22.37
C ALA A 362 14.13 -22.81 -23.52
N ILE A 363 13.50 -23.90 -23.95
CA ILE A 363 12.56 -23.89 -25.10
C ILE A 363 11.15 -23.45 -24.68
N VAL A 364 10.68 -23.83 -23.48
CA VAL A 364 9.29 -23.59 -23.05
C VAL A 364 8.89 -22.10 -23.03
N PRO A 365 9.68 -21.16 -22.48
CA PRO A 365 9.33 -19.73 -22.50
C PRO A 365 9.25 -19.15 -23.92
N PHE A 366 10.07 -19.64 -24.85
CA PHE A 366 10.04 -19.22 -26.25
C PHE A 366 8.84 -19.81 -27.00
N ALA A 367 8.51 -21.07 -26.74
CA ALA A 367 7.32 -21.74 -27.30
C ALA A 367 6.01 -21.09 -26.83
N ILE A 368 6.00 -20.48 -25.63
CA ILE A 368 4.85 -19.72 -25.10
C ILE A 368 4.87 -18.27 -25.60
N GLY A 369 6.05 -17.64 -25.64
CA GLY A 369 6.19 -16.22 -26.00
C GLY A 369 5.97 -15.93 -27.48
N LEU A 370 6.43 -16.79 -28.39
CA LEU A 370 6.37 -16.56 -29.84
C LEU A 370 4.93 -16.61 -30.42
N PRO A 371 4.04 -17.55 -30.04
CA PRO A 371 2.65 -17.59 -30.55
C PRO A 371 1.78 -16.43 -30.06
N VAL A 372 2.03 -15.91 -28.85
CA VAL A 372 1.28 -14.77 -28.27
C VAL A 372 1.43 -13.50 -29.13
N ALA A 373 2.53 -13.36 -29.88
CA ALA A 373 2.69 -12.28 -30.84
C ALA A 373 1.83 -12.44 -32.11
N ALA A 374 1.49 -13.67 -32.50
CA ALA A 374 0.62 -13.96 -33.64
C ALA A 374 -0.88 -13.77 -33.32
N PHE A 375 -1.25 -13.74 -32.04
CA PHE A 375 -2.57 -13.30 -31.60
C PHE A 375 -2.62 -11.77 -31.60
N ALA A 376 -2.90 -11.19 -32.78
CA ALA A 376 -3.35 -9.80 -32.83
C ALA A 376 -4.56 -9.66 -31.88
N PRO A 377 -4.62 -8.60 -31.04
CA PRO A 377 -5.86 -8.30 -30.35
C PRO A 377 -6.94 -8.17 -31.43
N ALA A 378 -7.98 -8.99 -31.34
CA ALA A 378 -9.19 -8.75 -32.10
C ALA A 378 -9.52 -7.27 -31.90
N ARG A 379 -9.68 -6.51 -32.99
CA ARG A 379 -10.10 -5.11 -32.92
C ARG A 379 -11.42 -5.09 -32.14
N MET A 380 -11.37 -4.85 -30.83
CA MET A 380 -12.51 -4.36 -30.08
C MET A 380 -12.71 -2.94 -30.57
N THR A 381 -13.40 -2.82 -31.71
CA THR A 381 -14.14 -1.61 -32.01
C THR A 381 -15.18 -1.52 -30.91
N ALA A 382 -14.91 -0.66 -29.93
CA ALA A 382 -15.93 -0.17 -29.02
C ALA A 382 -16.87 0.70 -29.85
N GLU A 383 -17.74 0.06 -30.63
CA GLU A 383 -18.79 0.69 -31.40
C GLU A 383 -19.95 -0.29 -31.49
N ALA A 384 -20.59 -0.51 -30.34
CA ALA A 384 -21.90 -1.11 -30.22
C ALA A 384 -22.47 -0.76 -28.84
N VAL A 385 -23.06 0.44 -28.71
CA VAL A 385 -24.46 0.69 -28.32
C VAL A 385 -24.70 2.20 -28.49
N ILE A 386 -24.89 2.66 -29.74
CA ILE A 386 -25.64 3.89 -30.02
C ILE A 386 -26.48 3.63 -31.26
N GLU A 387 -27.72 3.19 -31.02
CA GLU A 387 -28.95 3.39 -31.82
C GLU A 387 -30.05 2.59 -31.11
N ALA A 388 -31.25 3.09 -30.80
CA ALA A 388 -31.85 4.39 -30.97
C ALA A 388 -33.09 4.47 -30.05
N THR A 389 -33.33 5.62 -29.43
CA THR A 389 -34.60 6.35 -29.58
C THR A 389 -34.32 7.83 -29.33
N PRO A 390 -34.39 8.69 -30.37
CA PRO A 390 -34.53 10.13 -30.19
C PRO A 390 -36.02 10.43 -29.95
N GLY A 391 -36.32 11.00 -28.80
CA GLY A 391 -37.64 11.51 -28.45
C GLY A 391 -37.46 12.85 -27.76
N ILE A 392 -37.63 13.91 -28.55
CA ILE A 392 -37.67 15.31 -28.11
C ILE A 392 -38.71 15.47 -27.00
N LEU A 393 -38.29 16.01 -25.86
CA LEU A 393 -39.11 16.94 -25.09
C LEU A 393 -38.24 18.14 -24.75
N GLU A 394 -38.47 19.20 -25.52
CA GLU A 394 -38.09 20.57 -25.22
C GLU A 394 -38.62 20.99 -23.85
N ASP A 395 -37.80 21.79 -23.17
CA ASP A 395 -38.11 22.79 -22.15
C ASP A 395 -39.41 22.61 -21.33
N ALA A 396 -39.26 22.01 -20.14
CA ALA A 396 -40.15 22.29 -19.03
C ALA A 396 -39.43 23.24 -18.04
N PRO A 397 -40.08 24.34 -17.62
CA PRO A 397 -39.43 25.37 -16.81
C PRO A 397 -39.09 24.80 -15.43
N VAL A 398 -37.85 25.02 -15.00
CA VAL A 398 -37.43 24.81 -13.62
C VAL A 398 -38.31 25.70 -12.74
N SER A 399 -39.28 25.11 -12.05
CA SER A 399 -40.01 25.78 -10.99
C SER A 399 -39.03 26.05 -9.85
N LYS A 400 -38.69 27.32 -9.66
CA LYS A 400 -37.98 27.79 -8.47
C LYS A 400 -38.87 27.56 -7.25
N SER A 401 -38.45 26.65 -6.38
CA SER A 401 -38.92 26.60 -4.99
C SER A 401 -37.75 26.28 -4.06
N GLY A 402 -37.40 27.23 -3.20
CA GLY A 402 -36.67 27.01 -1.93
C GLY A 402 -35.14 27.08 -1.98
N ASP A 403 -34.59 28.24 -1.63
CA ASP A 403 -33.28 28.52 -0.99
C ASP A 403 -31.93 27.98 -1.55
N ASP A 404 -31.89 27.32 -2.71
CA ASP A 404 -30.63 26.76 -3.26
C ASP A 404 -29.83 27.67 -4.21
N SER A 405 -30.20 28.95 -4.36
CA SER A 405 -29.52 29.87 -5.29
C SER A 405 -28.21 30.50 -4.76
N LYS A 406 -27.74 30.12 -3.57
CA LYS A 406 -26.48 30.62 -3.01
C LYS A 406 -25.31 29.73 -3.45
N PRO A 407 -24.21 30.31 -3.97
CA PRO A 407 -23.02 29.54 -4.32
C PRO A 407 -22.54 28.73 -3.11
N VAL A 408 -22.17 27.48 -3.33
CA VAL A 408 -21.57 26.61 -2.29
C VAL A 408 -20.27 27.20 -1.78
N GLY A 409 -20.10 27.19 -0.45
CA GLY A 409 -18.84 27.50 0.19
C GLY A 409 -17.76 26.47 -0.14
N LYS A 410 -16.48 26.81 0.07
CA LYS A 410 -15.36 25.86 -0.11
C LYS A 410 -15.48 24.62 0.79
N ASN A 411 -16.23 24.72 1.88
CA ASN A 411 -16.55 23.67 2.85
C ASN A 411 -17.93 23.06 2.64
N GLU A 412 -18.50 23.14 1.42
CA GLU A 412 -19.82 22.59 1.12
C GLU A 412 -19.79 21.70 -0.13
N ILE A 413 -20.68 20.70 -0.17
CA ILE A 413 -20.93 19.84 -1.33
C ILE A 413 -22.43 19.85 -1.60
N ALA A 414 -22.83 20.20 -2.82
CA ALA A 414 -24.22 20.17 -3.27
C ALA A 414 -24.37 19.37 -4.55
N GLY A 415 -25.57 18.83 -4.75
CA GLY A 415 -25.86 17.96 -5.88
C GLY A 415 -27.31 17.53 -5.98
N ILE A 416 -27.56 16.60 -6.90
CA ILE A 416 -28.86 15.97 -7.12
C ILE A 416 -28.68 14.46 -7.29
N VAL A 417 -29.57 13.69 -6.65
CA VAL A 417 -29.66 12.24 -6.82
C VAL A 417 -30.84 11.89 -7.72
N VAL A 418 -30.60 11.04 -8.70
CA VAL A 418 -31.58 10.65 -9.74
C VAL A 418 -31.53 9.16 -10.00
N ASP A 419 -32.60 8.62 -10.57
CA ASP A 419 -32.59 7.27 -11.17
C ASP A 419 -32.05 7.29 -12.61
N LYS A 420 -31.92 6.11 -13.24
CA LYS A 420 -31.48 5.95 -14.64
C LYS A 420 -32.37 6.62 -15.69
N SER A 421 -33.62 6.92 -15.36
CA SER A 421 -34.51 7.70 -16.24
C SER A 421 -34.29 9.21 -16.10
N GLY A 422 -33.47 9.64 -15.13
CA GLY A 422 -33.19 11.02 -14.80
C GLY A 422 -34.18 11.63 -13.82
N LYS A 423 -35.12 10.85 -13.27
CA LYS A 423 -36.11 11.32 -12.29
C LYS A 423 -35.42 11.54 -10.93
N PRO A 424 -35.70 12.67 -10.25
CA PRO A 424 -35.12 12.91 -8.93
C PRO A 424 -35.58 11.92 -7.87
N LEU A 425 -34.64 11.54 -7.00
CA LEU A 425 -34.87 10.59 -5.91
C LEU A 425 -34.91 11.31 -4.57
N ALA A 426 -36.09 11.37 -3.97
CA ALA A 426 -36.30 11.93 -2.64
C ALA A 426 -35.92 10.92 -1.53
N GLY A 427 -35.42 11.41 -0.40
CA GLY A 427 -35.06 10.59 0.75
C GLY A 427 -33.85 9.69 0.56
N ALA A 428 -33.06 9.88 -0.50
CA ALA A 428 -31.79 9.20 -0.68
C ALA A 428 -30.79 9.71 0.38
N LYS A 429 -30.15 8.78 1.09
CA LYS A 429 -29.12 9.10 2.07
C LYS A 429 -27.80 9.38 1.36
N VAL A 430 -27.25 10.57 1.61
CA VAL A 430 -25.92 11.01 1.17
C VAL A 430 -25.06 11.14 2.41
N ASP A 431 -23.99 10.34 2.49
CA ASP A 431 -23.13 10.20 3.66
C ASP A 431 -21.68 10.49 3.25
N ALA A 432 -21.11 11.57 3.74
CA ALA A 432 -19.71 11.91 3.50
C ALA A 432 -18.86 11.46 4.69
N TYR A 433 -17.98 10.48 4.46
CA TYR A 433 -17.17 9.89 5.50
C TYR A 433 -16.03 10.84 5.87
N SER A 434 -16.24 11.61 6.95
CA SER A 434 -15.16 12.27 7.67
C SER A 434 -15.33 11.94 9.16
N TRP A 435 -14.24 11.78 9.89
CA TRP A 435 -14.14 11.23 11.26
C TRP A 435 -14.85 12.08 12.34
N ALA A 436 -15.76 12.97 11.95
CA ALA A 436 -16.57 13.85 12.78
C ALA A 436 -18.07 13.54 12.63
N PRO A 437 -18.89 13.73 13.67
CA PRO A 437 -20.34 13.62 13.58
C PRO A 437 -20.95 14.77 12.75
N GLY A 438 -22.02 14.50 11.99
CA GLY A 438 -22.81 15.51 11.25
C GLY A 438 -22.55 15.61 9.74
N ASN A 439 -21.97 14.58 9.12
CA ASN A 439 -21.55 14.60 7.71
C ASN A 439 -22.47 13.84 6.75
N ASP A 440 -23.72 13.58 7.14
CA ASP A 440 -24.75 12.96 6.29
C ASP A 440 -25.99 13.84 6.14
N THR A 441 -26.75 13.60 5.07
CA THR A 441 -28.01 14.29 4.77
C THR A 441 -28.94 13.39 3.96
N LEU A 442 -30.21 13.80 3.86
CA LEU A 442 -31.20 13.18 2.99
C LEU A 442 -31.56 14.13 1.85
N THR A 443 -31.78 13.59 0.65
CA THR A 443 -32.26 14.40 -0.46
C THR A 443 -33.69 14.91 -0.24
N GLY A 444 -33.94 16.15 -0.69
CA GLY A 444 -35.26 16.75 -0.73
C GLY A 444 -36.19 16.09 -1.74
N SER A 445 -37.44 16.57 -1.83
CA SER A 445 -38.45 16.06 -2.77
C SER A 445 -38.06 16.22 -4.24
N ASP A 446 -37.16 17.15 -4.54
CA ASP A 446 -36.58 17.42 -5.86
C ASP A 446 -35.25 16.68 -6.09
N GLY A 447 -34.89 15.76 -5.19
CA GLY A 447 -33.67 14.96 -5.23
C GLY A 447 -32.39 15.72 -4.89
N ARG A 448 -32.47 17.01 -4.53
CA ARG A 448 -31.28 17.81 -4.21
C ARG A 448 -30.79 17.56 -2.80
N PHE A 449 -29.49 17.72 -2.60
CA PHE A 449 -28.85 17.68 -1.29
C PHE A 449 -27.77 18.74 -1.18
N ARG A 450 -27.47 19.13 0.05
CA ARG A 450 -26.36 20.00 0.42
C ARG A 450 -25.75 19.52 1.74
N LEU A 451 -24.45 19.30 1.74
CA LEU A 451 -23.63 18.97 2.90
C LEU A 451 -22.75 20.17 3.24
N LYS A 452 -22.61 20.46 4.53
CA LYS A 452 -21.78 21.53 5.05
C LYS A 452 -20.87 21.00 6.15
N PHE A 453 -19.60 21.33 6.04
CA PHE A 453 -18.54 20.84 6.93
C PHE A 453 -17.91 22.00 7.70
N SER A 454 -17.22 21.72 8.81
CA SER A 454 -16.56 22.79 9.56
C SER A 454 -15.36 23.36 8.77
N ASP A 455 -15.04 24.64 8.96
CA ASP A 455 -13.98 25.34 8.21
C ASP A 455 -12.57 24.76 8.45
N LYS A 456 -12.39 23.93 9.48
CA LYS A 456 -11.11 23.24 9.77
C LYS A 456 -10.95 21.90 9.06
N GLU A 457 -12.03 21.30 8.54
CA GLU A 457 -12.05 19.89 8.12
C GLU A 457 -11.85 19.67 6.62
N LEU A 458 -12.13 20.66 5.76
CA LEU A 458 -12.29 20.40 4.32
C LEU A 458 -11.58 21.37 3.38
N THR A 459 -10.75 22.27 3.88
CA THR A 459 -10.24 23.37 3.05
C THR A 459 -9.33 22.91 1.90
N ASP A 460 -8.74 21.70 1.96
CA ASP A 460 -7.88 21.17 0.89
C ASP A 460 -7.94 19.64 0.65
N GLN A 461 -8.78 18.88 1.39
CA GLN A 461 -8.85 17.41 1.29
C GLN A 461 -10.14 16.93 0.58
N ALA A 462 -10.02 15.91 -0.26
CA ALA A 462 -11.19 15.24 -0.84
C ALA A 462 -11.79 14.27 0.20
N VAL A 463 -13.13 14.21 0.25
CA VAL A 463 -13.87 13.32 1.15
C VAL A 463 -14.46 12.15 0.38
N GLU A 464 -14.51 10.99 1.05
CA GLU A 464 -15.24 9.84 0.57
C GLU A 464 -16.74 10.07 0.76
N MET A 465 -17.55 9.72 -0.24
CA MET A 465 -19.00 9.92 -0.18
C MET A 465 -19.75 8.69 -0.64
N ARG A 466 -20.81 8.33 0.08
CA ARG A 466 -21.69 7.21 -0.23
C ARG A 466 -23.13 7.71 -0.39
N VAL A 467 -23.79 7.26 -1.46
CA VAL A 467 -25.19 7.57 -1.73
C VAL A 467 -25.98 6.28 -1.82
N SER A 468 -27.09 6.21 -1.09
CA SER A 468 -27.94 5.04 -1.03
C SER A 468 -29.40 5.43 -1.02
N ASN A 469 -30.24 4.62 -1.66
CA ASN A 469 -31.68 4.75 -1.59
C ASN A 469 -32.32 3.36 -1.66
N SER A 470 -33.48 3.19 -1.01
CA SER A 470 -34.18 1.90 -1.02
C SER A 470 -34.59 1.53 -2.45
N GLY A 471 -34.26 0.31 -2.86
CA GLY A 471 -34.54 -0.18 -4.21
C GLY A 471 -33.49 0.19 -5.27
N PHE A 472 -32.38 0.81 -4.88
CA PHE A 472 -31.30 1.22 -5.76
C PHE A 472 -29.94 0.70 -5.28
N ALA A 473 -29.00 0.54 -6.20
CA ALA A 473 -27.62 0.21 -5.90
C ALA A 473 -26.96 1.35 -5.11
N THR A 474 -26.23 1.00 -4.05
CA THR A 474 -25.38 1.97 -3.36
C THR A 474 -24.25 2.41 -4.28
N LYS A 475 -24.03 3.72 -4.37
CA LYS A 475 -22.94 4.32 -5.13
C LYS A 475 -21.95 4.98 -4.19
N ALA A 476 -20.66 4.74 -4.39
CA ALA A 476 -19.59 5.32 -3.58
C ALA A 476 -18.60 6.10 -4.45
N PHE A 477 -18.01 7.14 -3.86
CA PHE A 477 -17.04 8.04 -4.47
C PHE A 477 -15.84 8.14 -3.55
N ASP A 478 -14.64 7.85 -4.06
CA ASP A 478 -13.40 7.87 -3.26
C ASP A 478 -12.91 9.30 -2.96
N GLU A 479 -13.18 10.25 -3.86
CA GLU A 479 -12.66 11.63 -3.78
C GLU A 479 -13.69 12.66 -4.27
N VAL A 480 -14.41 13.30 -3.34
CA VAL A 480 -15.28 14.45 -3.62
C VAL A 480 -14.69 15.69 -2.95
N LYS A 481 -14.43 16.75 -3.73
CA LYS A 481 -13.82 17.98 -3.19
C LYS A 481 -14.87 18.92 -2.60
N GLY A 482 -14.51 19.60 -1.52
CA GLY A 482 -15.26 20.76 -1.03
C GLY A 482 -15.40 21.85 -2.09
N GLY A 483 -16.55 22.51 -2.12
CA GLY A 483 -16.94 23.50 -3.13
C GLY A 483 -17.64 22.91 -4.38
N THR A 484 -17.96 21.62 -4.39
CA THR A 484 -18.69 21.00 -5.51
C THR A 484 -20.17 21.40 -5.46
N ASN A 485 -20.70 22.01 -6.53
CA ASN A 485 -22.09 22.53 -6.55
C ASN A 485 -23.09 21.68 -7.35
N ASP A 486 -22.62 20.95 -8.36
CA ASP A 486 -23.47 20.30 -9.37
C ASP A 486 -23.22 18.79 -9.42
N LEU A 487 -22.99 18.17 -8.26
CA LEU A 487 -22.74 16.73 -8.20
C LEU A 487 -23.99 15.94 -8.57
N ARG A 488 -24.04 15.41 -9.79
CA ARG A 488 -25.13 14.53 -10.24
C ARG A 488 -24.82 13.08 -9.91
N VAL A 489 -25.64 12.48 -9.07
CA VAL A 489 -25.51 11.07 -8.66
C VAL A 489 -26.66 10.27 -9.26
N GLU A 490 -26.35 9.41 -10.23
CA GLU A 490 -27.31 8.46 -10.79
C GLU A 490 -27.17 7.11 -10.08
N LEU A 491 -28.28 6.61 -9.52
CA LEU A 491 -28.36 5.29 -8.88
C LEU A 491 -29.00 4.25 -9.81
N ASP A 492 -28.43 3.04 -9.83
CA ASP A 492 -28.92 1.93 -10.66
C ASP A 492 -30.02 1.13 -9.95
N ASP A 493 -31.19 0.98 -10.58
CA ASP A 493 -32.31 0.11 -10.17
C ASP A 493 -32.55 -1.06 -11.14
N THR A 494 -31.70 -1.21 -12.15
CA THR A 494 -31.86 -2.21 -13.23
C THR A 494 -31.03 -3.47 -13.01
N THR A 495 -30.04 -3.41 -12.13
CA THR A 495 -29.06 -4.46 -11.86
C THR A 495 -29.23 -4.99 -10.43
N TRP A 496 -29.54 -6.28 -10.28
CA TRP A 496 -29.70 -6.88 -8.94
C TRP A 496 -29.40 -8.38 -8.89
N ILE A 497 -29.14 -8.85 -7.68
CA ILE A 497 -29.17 -10.27 -7.31
C ILE A 497 -30.39 -10.50 -6.42
N GLU A 498 -31.10 -11.60 -6.66
CA GLU A 498 -32.20 -12.05 -5.81
C GLU A 498 -32.10 -13.54 -5.50
N GLY A 499 -32.84 -14.01 -4.51
CA GLY A 499 -32.84 -15.43 -4.15
C GLY A 499 -33.60 -15.67 -2.85
N VAL A 500 -33.48 -16.88 -2.33
CA VAL A 500 -34.07 -17.27 -1.04
C VAL A 500 -32.98 -17.63 -0.04
N VAL A 501 -33.08 -17.07 1.16
CA VAL A 501 -32.28 -17.47 2.32
C VAL A 501 -32.98 -18.62 3.03
N THR A 502 -32.29 -19.75 3.15
CA THR A 502 -32.78 -20.94 3.86
C THR A 502 -31.88 -21.30 5.03
N GLY A 503 -32.47 -21.86 6.08
CA GLY A 503 -31.76 -22.35 7.25
C GLY A 503 -31.12 -23.72 7.00
N PRO A 504 -30.32 -24.22 7.95
CA PRO A 504 -29.77 -25.58 7.89
C PRO A 504 -30.84 -26.69 7.80
N ASP A 505 -32.06 -26.40 8.24
CA ASP A 505 -33.23 -27.28 8.16
C ASP A 505 -33.98 -27.18 6.81
N GLY A 506 -33.48 -26.37 5.88
CA GLY A 506 -34.07 -26.13 4.56
C GLY A 506 -35.26 -25.18 4.56
N LYS A 507 -35.67 -24.63 5.72
CA LYS A 507 -36.81 -23.70 5.80
C LYS A 507 -36.39 -22.28 5.45
N PRO A 508 -37.27 -21.45 4.88
CA PRO A 508 -36.97 -20.04 4.64
C PRO A 508 -36.68 -19.28 5.94
N VAL A 509 -35.72 -18.37 5.90
CA VAL A 509 -35.31 -17.56 7.05
C VAL A 509 -35.63 -16.11 6.78
N ALA A 510 -36.55 -15.56 7.56
CA ALA A 510 -36.94 -14.16 7.50
C ALA A 510 -35.97 -13.25 8.24
N ASP A 511 -35.89 -11.99 7.80
CA ASP A 511 -35.08 -10.94 8.42
C ASP A 511 -33.60 -11.38 8.57
N ALA A 512 -33.10 -12.16 7.62
CA ALA A 512 -31.68 -12.47 7.49
C ALA A 512 -30.99 -11.31 6.79
N ASP A 513 -29.87 -10.86 7.34
CA ASP A 513 -29.06 -9.81 6.74
C ASP A 513 -28.32 -10.39 5.53
N VAL A 514 -28.50 -9.79 4.37
CA VAL A 514 -27.83 -10.17 3.12
C VAL A 514 -27.02 -8.98 2.63
N ARG A 515 -25.71 -9.17 2.47
CA ARG A 515 -24.78 -8.13 2.06
C ARG A 515 -23.93 -8.59 0.89
N ALA A 516 -23.60 -7.68 -0.02
CA ALA A 516 -22.63 -7.91 -1.06
C ALA A 516 -21.51 -6.87 -1.02
N GLY A 517 -20.27 -7.35 -0.98
CA GLY A 517 -19.07 -6.55 -0.85
C GLY A 517 -18.26 -6.54 -2.14
N THR A 518 -17.90 -5.35 -2.63
CA THR A 518 -16.97 -5.19 -3.75
C THR A 518 -15.67 -4.53 -3.30
N PRO A 519 -14.48 -5.02 -3.72
CA PRO A 519 -13.21 -4.50 -3.22
C PRO A 519 -12.97 -3.04 -3.65
N LYS A 520 -12.75 -2.16 -2.67
CA LYS A 520 -12.30 -0.78 -2.89
C LYS A 520 -10.82 -0.80 -3.26
N LYS A 521 -10.46 -0.26 -4.42
CA LYS A 521 -9.07 -0.25 -4.91
C LYS A 521 -8.53 1.17 -5.00
N ASN A 522 -7.42 1.45 -4.32
CA ASN A 522 -6.65 2.68 -4.50
C ASN A 522 -5.25 2.34 -5.02
N TYR A 523 -4.81 3.03 -6.07
CA TYR A 523 -3.57 2.74 -6.82
C TYR A 523 -3.38 1.24 -7.17
N GLY A 524 -4.48 0.55 -7.50
CA GLY A 524 -4.48 -0.88 -7.84
C GLY A 524 -4.34 -1.84 -6.66
N ARG A 525 -4.29 -1.35 -5.42
CA ARG A 525 -4.32 -2.17 -4.19
C ARG A 525 -5.70 -2.13 -3.56
N VAL A 526 -6.20 -3.25 -3.07
CA VAL A 526 -7.44 -3.29 -2.29
C VAL A 526 -7.17 -2.59 -0.95
N VAL A 527 -7.87 -1.49 -0.69
CA VAL A 527 -7.74 -0.66 0.52
C VAL A 527 -9.00 -0.71 1.40
N GLY A 528 -10.06 -1.36 0.96
CA GLY A 528 -11.32 -1.51 1.70
C GLY A 528 -12.35 -2.32 0.92
N THR A 529 -13.61 -2.30 1.34
CA THR A 529 -14.73 -2.95 0.66
C THR A 529 -15.98 -2.06 0.72
N TYR A 530 -16.68 -1.90 -0.40
CA TYR A 530 -18.00 -1.26 -0.44
C TYR A 530 -19.10 -2.31 -0.27
N TRP A 531 -19.95 -2.12 0.73
CA TRP A 531 -21.04 -3.04 1.07
C TRP A 531 -22.39 -2.50 0.63
N SER A 532 -23.13 -3.26 -0.16
CA SER A 532 -24.58 -3.08 -0.33
C SER A 532 -25.31 -4.08 0.56
N GLU A 533 -26.44 -3.70 1.14
CA GLU A 533 -27.17 -4.55 2.09
C GLU A 533 -28.69 -4.55 1.86
N THR A 534 -29.32 -5.65 2.26
CA THR A 534 -30.77 -5.85 2.27
C THR A 534 -31.12 -6.89 3.32
N LYS A 535 -32.40 -7.12 3.54
CA LYS A 535 -32.89 -8.20 4.40
C LYS A 535 -33.82 -9.13 3.65
N SER A 536 -33.85 -10.39 4.06
CA SER A 536 -34.85 -11.33 3.56
C SER A 536 -36.25 -11.03 4.13
N ASP A 537 -37.27 -11.22 3.30
CA ASP A 537 -38.67 -11.08 3.67
C ASP A 537 -39.17 -12.28 4.50
N THR A 538 -40.46 -12.29 4.86
CA THR A 538 -41.08 -13.37 5.65
C THR A 538 -41.00 -14.76 4.99
N ASN A 539 -40.81 -14.82 3.67
CA ASN A 539 -40.64 -16.03 2.88
C ASN A 539 -39.16 -16.32 2.57
N GLY A 540 -38.23 -15.64 3.25
CA GLY A 540 -36.80 -15.75 3.04
C GLY A 540 -36.30 -15.13 1.73
N ARG A 541 -37.15 -14.47 0.93
CA ARG A 541 -36.73 -13.90 -0.35
C ARG A 541 -35.98 -12.60 -0.11
N TYR A 542 -34.91 -12.37 -0.85
CA TYR A 542 -34.16 -11.12 -0.80
C TYR A 542 -33.94 -10.59 -2.22
N ARG A 543 -33.76 -9.27 -2.32
CA ARG A 543 -33.28 -8.60 -3.53
C ARG A 543 -32.27 -7.52 -3.14
N LEU A 544 -31.13 -7.54 -3.81
CA LEU A 544 -30.00 -6.67 -3.56
C LEU A 544 -29.61 -5.98 -4.88
N TYR A 545 -29.82 -4.67 -4.95
CA TYR A 545 -29.44 -3.85 -6.10
C TYR A 545 -27.96 -3.50 -6.05
N LEU A 546 -27.25 -3.64 -7.18
CA LEU A 546 -25.79 -3.58 -7.23
C LEU A 546 -25.29 -2.83 -8.47
N GLU A 547 -24.20 -2.09 -8.33
CA GLU A 547 -23.45 -1.55 -9.48
C GLU A 547 -22.69 -2.69 -10.20
N PRO A 548 -22.39 -2.59 -11.50
CA PRO A 548 -21.68 -3.65 -12.23
C PRO A 548 -20.25 -3.86 -11.70
N ALA A 549 -20.02 -4.96 -10.99
CA ALA A 549 -18.72 -5.30 -10.40
C ALA A 549 -18.65 -6.77 -9.99
N GLU A 550 -17.54 -7.15 -9.38
CA GLU A 550 -17.36 -8.45 -8.74
C GLU A 550 -17.70 -8.33 -7.24
N TYR A 551 -18.58 -9.19 -6.74
CA TYR A 551 -19.10 -9.14 -5.38
C TYR A 551 -18.97 -10.46 -4.63
N GLU A 552 -18.48 -10.39 -3.41
CA GLU A 552 -18.66 -11.45 -2.43
C GLU A 552 -20.00 -11.26 -1.72
N ILE A 553 -20.81 -12.32 -1.62
CA ILE A 553 -22.13 -12.27 -0.99
C ILE A 553 -22.07 -13.01 0.33
N ILE A 554 -22.55 -12.39 1.39
CA ILE A 554 -22.68 -13.04 2.70
C ILE A 554 -24.10 -12.83 3.22
N ALA A 555 -24.70 -13.91 3.73
CA ALA A 555 -25.95 -13.84 4.46
C ALA A 555 -25.80 -14.42 5.86
N ARG A 556 -26.41 -13.78 6.85
CA ARG A 556 -26.39 -14.22 8.25
C ARG A 556 -27.75 -14.01 8.90
N LYS A 557 -28.10 -14.93 9.79
CA LYS A 557 -29.15 -14.72 10.79
C LYS A 557 -28.63 -15.27 12.12
N PRO A 558 -28.45 -14.41 13.15
CA PRO A 558 -28.02 -14.86 14.47
C PRO A 558 -28.85 -16.03 14.99
N GLY A 559 -28.18 -17.07 15.49
CA GLY A 559 -28.79 -18.30 15.99
C GLY A 559 -29.31 -19.26 14.91
N LYS A 560 -29.23 -18.89 13.63
CA LYS A 560 -29.65 -19.73 12.49
C LYS A 560 -28.49 -20.10 11.57
N GLY A 561 -27.46 -19.25 11.48
CA GLY A 561 -26.23 -19.54 10.75
C GLY A 561 -25.77 -18.42 9.83
N ILE A 562 -24.73 -18.74 9.05
CA ILE A 562 -24.06 -17.86 8.11
C ILE A 562 -23.69 -18.62 6.83
N VAL A 563 -23.67 -17.92 5.70
CA VAL A 563 -23.13 -18.42 4.43
C VAL A 563 -22.33 -17.33 3.74
N ARG A 564 -21.18 -17.71 3.20
CA ARG A 564 -20.31 -16.86 2.39
C ARG A 564 -20.20 -17.48 1.00
N VAL A 565 -20.65 -16.76 -0.01
CA VAL A 565 -20.55 -17.16 -1.40
C VAL A 565 -19.36 -16.43 -2.02
N PRO A 566 -18.43 -17.15 -2.68
CA PRO A 566 -17.29 -16.53 -3.36
C PRO A 566 -17.72 -15.46 -4.36
N PHE A 567 -16.75 -14.64 -4.76
CA PHE A 567 -16.95 -13.56 -5.71
C PHE A 567 -17.75 -13.96 -6.97
N GLN A 568 -18.85 -13.24 -7.21
CA GLN A 568 -19.70 -13.34 -8.39
C GLN A 568 -19.63 -12.05 -9.19
N THR A 569 -19.44 -12.17 -10.50
CA THR A 569 -19.48 -11.03 -11.42
C THR A 569 -20.92 -10.66 -11.76
N VAL A 570 -21.29 -9.41 -11.49
CA VAL A 570 -22.59 -8.83 -11.84
C VAL A 570 -22.39 -7.86 -13.01
N ALA A 571 -22.96 -8.19 -14.16
CA ALA A 571 -22.93 -7.32 -15.33
C ALA A 571 -24.02 -6.24 -15.28
N ALA A 572 -23.85 -5.16 -16.03
CA ALA A 572 -24.87 -4.11 -16.14
C ALA A 572 -26.21 -4.66 -16.65
N GLY A 573 -27.29 -4.32 -15.94
CA GLY A 573 -28.65 -4.79 -16.23
C GLY A 573 -28.89 -6.26 -15.91
N ALA A 574 -27.94 -6.95 -15.27
CA ALA A 574 -28.10 -8.35 -14.89
C ALA A 574 -29.14 -8.51 -13.79
N ARG A 575 -29.95 -9.57 -13.92
CA ARG A 575 -30.92 -10.02 -12.92
C ARG A 575 -30.54 -11.44 -12.52
N ALA A 576 -29.58 -11.56 -11.61
CA ALA A 576 -29.02 -12.85 -11.25
C ALA A 576 -29.77 -13.47 -10.06
N THR A 577 -29.77 -14.80 -10.00
CA THR A 577 -30.35 -15.54 -8.88
C THR A 577 -29.25 -16.21 -8.07
N SER A 578 -29.30 -16.09 -6.75
CA SER A 578 -28.35 -16.73 -5.83
C SER A 578 -29.07 -17.16 -4.56
N ASP A 579 -29.46 -18.43 -4.45
CA ASP A 579 -30.05 -18.95 -3.22
C ASP A 579 -28.97 -19.14 -2.14
N LEU A 580 -29.29 -18.76 -0.91
CA LEU A 580 -28.34 -18.65 0.20
C LEU A 580 -28.73 -19.63 1.31
N ALA A 581 -28.11 -20.80 1.32
CA ALA A 581 -28.31 -21.79 2.39
C ALA A 581 -27.37 -21.52 3.57
N LEU A 582 -27.92 -20.99 4.66
CA LEU A 582 -27.20 -20.78 5.91
C LEU A 582 -26.68 -22.11 6.44
N ARG A 583 -25.42 -22.09 6.88
CA ARG A 583 -24.80 -23.20 7.60
C ARG A 583 -24.57 -22.76 9.03
N LYS A 584 -24.56 -23.71 9.97
CA LYS A 584 -24.16 -23.42 11.34
C LYS A 584 -22.75 -22.82 11.31
N GLY A 585 -22.59 -21.59 11.79
CA GLY A 585 -21.28 -20.98 11.88
C GLY A 585 -20.49 -21.54 13.05
N SER A 586 -19.20 -21.22 13.08
CA SER A 586 -18.32 -21.54 14.18
C SER A 586 -18.59 -20.62 15.37
N THR A 587 -18.31 -21.14 16.56
CA THR A 587 -18.39 -20.39 17.81
C THR A 587 -16.98 -20.15 18.33
N LEU A 588 -16.62 -18.89 18.60
CA LEU A 588 -15.48 -18.55 19.43
C LEU A 588 -15.95 -18.46 20.88
N GLN A 589 -15.47 -19.36 21.72
CA GLN A 589 -15.60 -19.24 23.16
C GLN A 589 -14.26 -18.79 23.74
N ALA A 590 -14.28 -17.78 24.60
CA ALA A 590 -13.09 -17.34 25.32
C ALA A 590 -13.36 -17.26 26.81
N LYS A 591 -12.34 -17.61 27.60
CA LYS A 591 -12.32 -17.36 29.04
C LYS A 591 -11.34 -16.24 29.33
N VAL A 592 -11.83 -15.16 29.90
CA VAL A 592 -11.07 -13.96 30.24
C VAL A 592 -10.68 -14.00 31.71
N VAL A 593 -9.38 -13.88 31.99
CA VAL A 593 -8.83 -13.97 33.35
C VAL A 593 -7.86 -12.82 33.63
N ASP A 594 -7.84 -12.37 34.88
CA ASP A 594 -6.90 -11.36 35.35
C ASP A 594 -5.49 -11.94 35.50
N SER A 595 -4.47 -11.19 35.05
CA SER A 595 -3.09 -11.67 34.94
C SER A 595 -2.41 -11.93 36.27
N VAL A 596 -2.92 -11.36 37.38
CA VAL A 596 -2.33 -11.47 38.72
C VAL A 596 -3.11 -12.45 39.56
N SER A 597 -4.43 -12.27 39.68
CA SER A 597 -5.30 -13.07 40.53
C SER A 597 -5.76 -14.37 39.88
N GLY A 598 -5.70 -14.47 38.55
CA GLY A 598 -6.26 -15.58 37.77
C GLY A 598 -7.78 -15.66 37.82
N GLN A 599 -8.45 -14.68 38.45
CA GLN A 599 -9.90 -14.67 38.59
C GLN A 599 -10.56 -14.29 37.26
N PRO A 600 -11.79 -14.77 37.01
CA PRO A 600 -12.52 -14.41 35.81
C PRO A 600 -12.86 -12.91 35.76
N VAL A 601 -12.81 -12.32 34.55
CA VAL A 601 -13.04 -10.89 34.34
C VAL A 601 -14.33 -10.67 33.56
N ALA A 602 -15.25 -9.89 34.12
CA ALA A 602 -16.50 -9.49 33.48
C ALA A 602 -16.36 -8.17 32.71
N GLY A 603 -17.20 -7.98 31.68
CA GLY A 603 -17.26 -6.72 30.92
C GLY A 603 -16.12 -6.53 29.90
N PHE A 604 -15.26 -7.52 29.70
CA PHE A 604 -14.29 -7.54 28.61
C PHE A 604 -15.02 -7.80 27.31
N ARG A 605 -14.85 -6.92 26.32
CA ARG A 605 -15.56 -6.99 25.05
C ARG A 605 -14.59 -7.23 23.91
N LEU A 606 -14.91 -8.21 23.08
CA LEU A 606 -14.35 -8.38 21.76
C LEU A 606 -15.38 -7.91 20.73
N ARG A 607 -14.96 -7.02 19.84
CA ARG A 607 -15.79 -6.57 18.73
C ARG A 607 -15.00 -6.57 17.43
N HIS A 608 -15.63 -6.88 16.32
CA HIS A 608 -14.94 -6.83 15.03
C HIS A 608 -14.66 -5.36 14.60
N TRP A 609 -13.43 -5.04 14.17
CA TRP A 609 -13.01 -3.65 13.88
C TRP A 609 -12.55 -3.36 12.45
N ILE A 610 -12.42 -4.37 11.58
CA ILE A 610 -11.94 -4.13 10.21
C ILE A 610 -13.10 -3.73 9.29
N HIS A 611 -12.92 -2.70 8.46
CA HIS A 611 -13.80 -2.30 7.35
C HIS A 611 -14.10 -3.40 6.29
N ASN A 612 -13.69 -4.66 6.50
CA ASN A 612 -13.69 -5.75 5.51
C ASN A 612 -14.47 -7.02 5.92
N LEU A 613 -15.07 -7.13 7.10
CA LEU A 613 -16.04 -8.21 7.39
C LEU A 613 -17.42 -7.66 7.72
N VAL A 614 -18.38 -8.56 7.49
CA VAL A 614 -19.72 -8.26 6.99
C VAL A 614 -20.75 -8.13 8.10
N PHE A 615 -20.41 -8.44 9.35
CA PHE A 615 -21.33 -8.39 10.47
C PHE A 615 -20.61 -7.96 11.74
N ASP A 616 -21.34 -7.27 12.63
CA ASP A 616 -20.87 -6.91 13.96
C ASP A 616 -20.83 -8.18 14.81
N TYR A 617 -19.65 -8.79 14.89
CA TYR A 617 -19.37 -9.82 15.87
C TYR A 617 -19.01 -9.13 17.17
N GLU A 618 -19.82 -9.33 18.20
CA GLU A 618 -19.55 -8.83 19.55
C GLU A 618 -19.70 -9.98 20.55
N GLY A 619 -18.77 -10.04 21.50
CA GLY A 619 -18.86 -10.89 22.67
C GLY A 619 -18.42 -10.12 23.90
N VAL A 620 -19.19 -10.19 24.98
CA VAL A 620 -18.88 -9.56 26.26
C VAL A 620 -18.77 -10.65 27.32
N SER A 621 -17.73 -10.59 28.16
CA SER A 621 -17.53 -11.58 29.21
C SER A 621 -18.52 -11.41 30.36
N GLY A 622 -19.12 -12.53 30.78
CA GLY A 622 -19.98 -12.61 31.95
C GLY A 622 -19.21 -12.59 33.27
N GLY A 623 -19.93 -12.75 34.40
CA GLY A 623 -19.34 -12.83 35.74
C GLY A 623 -18.42 -14.04 35.96
N ASP A 624 -18.55 -15.07 35.12
CA ASP A 624 -17.68 -16.25 35.06
C ASP A 624 -16.48 -16.07 34.12
N GLY A 625 -16.31 -14.86 33.55
CA GLY A 625 -15.28 -14.50 32.59
C GLY A 625 -15.44 -15.14 31.23
N VAL A 626 -16.55 -15.84 30.95
CA VAL A 626 -16.78 -16.47 29.66
C VAL A 626 -17.44 -15.47 28.72
N LEU A 627 -16.91 -15.36 27.51
CA LEU A 627 -17.58 -14.72 26.38
C LEU A 627 -17.72 -15.70 25.22
N THR A 628 -18.77 -15.51 24.44
CA THR A 628 -19.07 -16.34 23.28
C THR A 628 -19.42 -15.43 22.11
N ILE A 629 -18.85 -15.73 20.94
CA ILE A 629 -19.22 -15.11 19.66
C ILE A 629 -19.63 -16.24 18.72
N ASP A 630 -20.91 -16.24 18.34
CA ASP A 630 -21.52 -17.26 17.50
C ASP A 630 -21.63 -16.84 16.03
N ASP A 631 -21.87 -17.85 15.19
CA ASP A 631 -22.13 -17.71 13.75
C ASP A 631 -20.99 -17.02 12.99
N ILE A 632 -19.74 -17.32 13.36
CA ILE A 632 -18.53 -16.85 12.68
C ILE A 632 -18.19 -17.79 11.53
N PRO A 633 -17.88 -17.29 10.31
CA PRO A 633 -17.36 -18.13 9.24
C PRO A 633 -15.99 -18.72 9.61
N PRO A 634 -15.71 -20.00 9.29
CA PRO A 634 -14.36 -20.55 9.44
C PRO A 634 -13.34 -19.71 8.67
N SER A 635 -12.49 -18.99 9.40
CA SER A 635 -11.56 -18.00 8.85
C SER A 635 -10.61 -17.48 9.93
N HIS A 636 -9.60 -16.76 9.49
CA HIS A 636 -8.85 -15.85 10.35
C HIS A 636 -9.70 -14.61 10.66
N ILE A 637 -9.90 -14.32 11.95
CA ILE A 637 -10.60 -13.13 12.41
C ILE A 637 -9.70 -12.26 13.27
N ASP A 638 -9.87 -10.94 13.14
CA ASP A 638 -9.23 -9.92 13.94
C ASP A 638 -10.30 -9.15 14.72
N LEU A 639 -10.18 -9.10 16.04
CA LEU A 639 -11.20 -8.60 16.96
C LEU A 639 -10.59 -7.48 17.81
N GLN A 640 -11.17 -6.28 17.71
CA GLN A 640 -10.85 -5.20 18.62
C GLN A 640 -11.24 -5.52 20.06
N VAL A 641 -10.41 -5.06 20.96
CA VAL A 641 -10.59 -5.21 22.40
C VAL A 641 -11.11 -3.92 23.00
N GLU A 642 -12.15 -4.04 23.82
CA GLU A 642 -12.54 -3.04 24.79
C GLU A 642 -12.47 -3.67 26.18
N ALA A 643 -11.56 -3.18 27.02
CA ALA A 643 -11.30 -3.73 28.34
C ALA A 643 -11.28 -2.61 29.40
N PRO A 644 -12.45 -2.13 29.87
CA PRO A 644 -12.50 -1.04 30.84
C PRO A 644 -11.74 -1.39 32.13
N GLY A 645 -10.78 -0.53 32.51
CA GLY A 645 -9.95 -0.74 33.71
C GLY A 645 -8.73 -1.65 33.50
N TYR A 646 -8.50 -2.12 32.28
CA TYR A 646 -7.36 -2.96 31.92
C TYR A 646 -6.49 -2.23 30.91
N ALA A 647 -5.18 -2.33 31.12
CA ALA A 647 -4.22 -1.70 30.26
C ALA A 647 -3.55 -2.69 29.30
N ARG A 648 -3.53 -4.01 29.55
CA ARG A 648 -2.96 -5.00 28.61
C ARG A 648 -3.82 -6.24 28.43
N TRP A 649 -3.64 -6.92 27.29
CA TRP A 649 -4.28 -8.20 27.00
C TRP A 649 -3.46 -9.06 26.03
N TRP A 650 -3.58 -10.38 26.18
CA TRP A 650 -2.95 -11.35 25.28
C TRP A 650 -3.64 -12.72 25.35
N SER A 651 -3.34 -13.59 24.39
CA SER A 651 -3.77 -14.98 24.38
C SER A 651 -2.68 -15.84 23.77
N GLU A 652 -2.29 -16.94 24.41
CA GLU A 652 -1.32 -17.89 23.83
C GLU A 652 -1.87 -18.60 22.58
N GLN A 653 -3.20 -18.66 22.46
CA GLN A 653 -3.90 -19.18 21.30
C GLN A 653 -4.03 -18.14 20.18
N ALA A 654 -3.62 -16.89 20.38
CA ALA A 654 -3.63 -15.88 19.33
C ALA A 654 -2.75 -16.31 18.16
N LYS A 655 -3.12 -15.92 16.94
CA LYS A 655 -2.38 -16.33 15.74
C LYS A 655 -1.09 -15.53 15.59
N SER A 656 -1.14 -14.21 15.79
CA SER A 656 0.02 -13.33 15.76
C SER A 656 0.86 -13.48 17.01
N SER A 657 2.18 -13.54 16.83
CA SER A 657 3.12 -13.52 17.95
C SER A 657 3.03 -12.23 18.78
N PHE A 658 2.57 -11.12 18.19
CA PHE A 658 2.39 -9.84 18.90
C PHE A 658 1.23 -9.84 19.91
N HIS A 659 0.29 -10.79 19.76
CA HIS A 659 -0.88 -10.94 20.63
C HIS A 659 -0.72 -12.08 21.66
N ARG A 660 0.44 -12.75 21.68
CA ARG A 660 0.81 -13.71 22.72
C ARG A 660 1.62 -13.02 23.81
N LYS A 661 1.72 -13.63 25.00
CA LYS A 661 2.52 -13.06 26.11
C LYS A 661 4.01 -12.94 25.75
N SER A 662 4.46 -13.77 24.81
CA SER A 662 5.86 -13.85 24.38
C SER A 662 6.25 -12.69 23.47
N ILE A 663 7.10 -11.79 23.97
CA ILE A 663 8.10 -11.14 23.13
C ILE A 663 9.47 -11.49 23.70
N SER A 664 10.22 -12.24 22.90
CA SER A 664 11.62 -12.62 23.06
C SER A 664 12.48 -11.55 23.75
N SER A 665 13.29 -11.98 24.71
CA SER A 665 14.38 -11.21 25.36
C SER A 665 15.46 -10.68 24.41
N SER A 666 15.32 -10.88 23.10
CA SER A 666 16.29 -10.52 22.07
C SER A 666 16.09 -9.14 21.44
N ASP A 667 15.01 -8.41 21.74
CA ASP A 667 14.87 -7.01 21.32
C ASP A 667 15.49 -6.09 22.40
N PRO A 668 16.67 -5.50 22.15
CA PRO A 668 17.34 -4.65 23.14
C PRO A 668 16.55 -3.38 23.49
N PHE A 669 15.61 -2.96 22.65
CA PHE A 669 14.83 -1.73 22.85
C PHE A 669 13.48 -1.96 23.54
N LEU A 670 12.84 -3.12 23.36
CA LEU A 670 11.50 -3.40 23.90
C LEU A 670 11.49 -4.44 25.04
N GLY A 671 12.36 -5.46 25.01
CA GLY A 671 12.43 -6.50 26.07
C GLY A 671 11.08 -7.21 26.30
N ASN A 672 10.82 -7.69 27.52
CA ASN A 672 9.58 -8.40 27.90
C ASN A 672 8.31 -7.51 27.94
N TRP A 673 8.35 -6.31 27.37
CA TRP A 673 7.27 -5.34 27.44
C TRP A 673 6.39 -5.42 26.18
N GLN A 674 5.23 -6.06 26.30
CA GLN A 674 4.26 -6.22 25.22
C GLN A 674 3.62 -4.86 24.87
N ARG A 675 3.74 -4.44 23.60
CA ARG A 675 2.96 -3.31 23.07
C ARG A 675 1.51 -3.73 22.96
N ASN A 676 0.60 -2.98 23.57
CA ASN A 676 -0.83 -3.24 23.36
C ASN A 676 -1.23 -2.77 21.97
N PHE A 677 -1.80 -3.70 21.23
CA PHE A 677 -2.58 -3.41 20.05
C PHE A 677 -4.05 -3.45 20.45
N ASP A 678 -4.87 -2.60 19.85
CA ASP A 678 -6.32 -2.52 20.14
C ASP A 678 -7.11 -3.74 19.64
N HIS A 679 -6.45 -4.88 19.41
CA HIS A 679 -7.04 -6.07 18.81
C HIS A 679 -6.34 -7.38 19.23
N LEU A 680 -7.01 -8.50 18.95
CA LEU A 680 -6.57 -9.88 19.11
C LEU A 680 -7.00 -10.69 17.88
N ASP A 681 -6.13 -11.58 17.42
CA ASP A 681 -6.37 -12.37 16.20
C ASP A 681 -6.45 -13.88 16.46
N PHE A 682 -7.42 -14.53 15.84
CA PHE A 682 -7.70 -15.95 16.04
C PHE A 682 -7.96 -16.68 14.72
N GLU A 683 -7.55 -17.95 14.66
CA GLU A 683 -7.97 -18.86 13.59
C GLU A 683 -9.23 -19.60 14.04
N ILE A 684 -10.35 -19.35 13.37
CA ILE A 684 -11.64 -19.96 13.69
C ILE A 684 -11.85 -21.17 12.78
N GLY A 685 -11.81 -22.37 13.36
CA GLY A 685 -12.14 -23.62 12.68
C GLY A 685 -13.62 -24.01 12.87
N GLU A 686 -14.08 -25.09 12.23
CA GLU A 686 -15.44 -25.65 12.43
C GLU A 686 -15.74 -26.00 13.89
N THR A 687 -14.70 -26.38 14.63
CA THR A 687 -14.72 -26.54 16.09
C THR A 687 -13.55 -25.76 16.67
N THR A 688 -13.83 -24.58 17.24
CA THR A 688 -12.80 -23.76 17.88
C THR A 688 -12.74 -24.17 19.34
N LYS A 689 -11.55 -24.58 19.82
CA LYS A 689 -11.33 -24.82 21.24
C LYS A 689 -11.48 -23.49 21.99
N SER A 690 -12.02 -23.54 23.20
CA SER A 690 -12.05 -22.35 24.06
C SER A 690 -10.65 -21.75 24.17
N VAL A 691 -10.54 -20.46 23.90
CA VAL A 691 -9.28 -19.70 24.06
C VAL A 691 -9.23 -19.08 25.45
N GLU A 692 -8.03 -18.85 25.96
CA GLU A 692 -7.84 -18.10 27.19
C GLU A 692 -7.29 -16.72 26.83
N ILE A 693 -7.94 -15.68 27.34
CA ILE A 693 -7.51 -14.30 27.19
C ILE A 693 -7.11 -13.82 28.57
N VAL A 694 -5.87 -13.39 28.69
CA VAL A 694 -5.34 -12.85 29.93
C VAL A 694 -5.31 -11.33 29.81
N VAL A 695 -5.83 -10.65 30.82
CA VAL A 695 -5.88 -9.18 30.88
C VAL A 695 -5.14 -8.67 32.09
N GLU A 696 -4.52 -7.50 31.99
CA GLU A 696 -3.77 -6.89 33.08
C GLU A 696 -4.36 -5.54 33.46
N LEU A 697 -4.63 -5.37 34.76
CA LEU A 697 -5.18 -4.13 35.34
C LEU A 697 -4.29 -2.92 35.05
N GLU A 698 -4.95 -1.80 34.76
CA GLU A 698 -4.27 -0.52 34.60
C GLU A 698 -3.59 -0.06 35.90
N THR A 699 -2.38 0.46 35.78
CA THR A 699 -1.74 1.29 36.81
C THR A 699 -2.29 2.71 36.69
N LYS A 700 -2.63 3.34 37.81
CA LYS A 700 -3.07 4.74 37.85
C LYS A 700 -1.98 5.60 38.46
N ILE A 701 -1.63 6.70 37.80
CA ILE A 701 -0.70 7.70 38.33
C ILE A 701 -1.42 9.04 38.39
N ARG A 702 -1.46 9.64 39.58
CA ARG A 702 -2.16 10.89 39.85
C ARG A 702 -1.20 11.91 40.43
N GLY A 703 -1.33 13.15 39.97
CA GLY A 703 -0.50 14.25 40.42
C GLY A 703 -0.96 15.58 39.85
N ARG A 704 -0.17 16.61 40.09
CA ARG A 704 -0.42 17.97 39.59
C ARG A 704 0.77 18.50 38.80
N ALA A 705 0.50 19.30 37.78
CA ALA A 705 1.52 20.02 37.02
C ALA A 705 1.62 21.47 37.47
N PHE A 706 2.84 21.93 37.73
CA PHE A 706 3.14 23.30 38.11
C PHE A 706 4.12 23.95 37.13
N ASP A 707 4.02 25.26 37.00
CA ASP A 707 5.00 26.09 36.31
C ASP A 707 6.29 26.24 37.16
N PRO A 708 7.36 26.85 36.61
CA PRO A 708 8.59 27.06 37.36
C PRO A 708 8.44 27.95 38.60
N ASP A 709 7.36 28.72 38.73
CA ASP A 709 7.10 29.59 39.88
C ASP A 709 6.12 28.96 40.88
N GLY A 710 5.63 27.74 40.61
CA GLY A 710 4.78 26.94 41.49
C GLY A 710 3.28 27.13 41.28
N LYS A 711 2.86 27.79 40.20
CA LYS A 711 1.43 27.92 39.87
C LYS A 711 0.95 26.70 39.08
N PRO A 712 -0.28 26.21 39.31
CA PRO A 712 -0.82 25.11 38.52
C PRO A 712 -0.91 25.46 37.03
N VAL A 713 -0.67 24.48 36.15
CA VAL A 713 -0.74 24.67 34.70
C VAL A 713 -1.89 23.87 34.12
N ALA A 714 -2.88 24.59 33.60
CA ALA A 714 -4.04 24.02 32.93
C ALA A 714 -3.71 23.61 31.49
N GLY A 715 -4.25 22.47 31.06
CA GLY A 715 -4.08 21.95 29.70
C GLY A 715 -2.63 21.60 29.34
N ALA A 716 -1.75 21.36 30.32
CA ALA A 716 -0.44 20.76 30.07
C ALA A 716 -0.61 19.29 29.70
N THR A 717 0.26 18.76 28.83
CA THR A 717 0.28 17.34 28.52
C THR A 717 1.24 16.64 29.46
N VAL A 718 0.80 15.56 30.07
CA VAL A 718 1.66 14.61 30.79
C VAL A 718 1.74 13.33 29.97
N ALA A 719 2.95 12.89 29.64
CA ALA A 719 3.20 11.73 28.79
C ALA A 719 4.24 10.79 29.41
N PRO A 720 4.09 9.46 29.27
CA PRO A 720 5.12 8.52 29.69
C PRO A 720 6.30 8.49 28.70
N ALA A 721 7.50 8.28 29.22
CA ALA A 721 8.74 8.10 28.48
C ALA A 721 9.45 6.83 28.96
N LEU A 722 10.01 6.06 28.02
CA LEU A 722 10.84 4.92 28.36
C LEU A 722 12.23 5.41 28.79
N THR A 723 12.47 5.37 30.11
CA THR A 723 13.73 5.78 30.75
C THR A 723 14.93 5.16 30.04
N GLY A 724 15.97 5.94 29.76
CA GLY A 724 17.20 5.44 29.17
C GLY A 724 17.21 5.44 27.64
N THR A 725 16.05 5.65 27.00
CA THR A 725 15.92 5.63 25.53
C THR A 725 15.45 6.97 24.96
N GLY A 726 14.75 7.76 25.79
CA GLY A 726 14.01 8.94 25.39
C GLY A 726 12.86 8.70 24.40
N ASN A 727 12.50 7.45 24.13
CA ASN A 727 11.37 7.14 23.26
C ASN A 727 10.05 7.15 24.04
N SER A 728 8.92 7.32 23.33
CA SER A 728 7.60 7.03 23.90
C SER A 728 7.55 5.57 24.35
N LEU A 729 6.86 5.34 25.47
CA LEU A 729 6.63 4.01 26.06
C LEU A 729 6.02 3.03 25.03
N THR A 730 4.95 3.43 24.32
CA THR A 730 4.30 2.62 23.26
C THR A 730 4.80 2.91 21.87
N GLY A 731 5.62 3.95 21.69
CA GLY A 731 5.97 4.51 20.37
C GLY A 731 4.84 5.31 19.71
N ASP A 732 3.77 5.63 20.45
CA ASP A 732 2.71 6.58 20.09
C ASP A 732 2.41 7.49 21.30
N THR A 733 1.39 8.34 21.24
CA THR A 733 1.02 9.26 22.33
C THR A 733 -0.23 8.84 23.11
N ARG A 734 -0.73 7.61 22.91
CA ARG A 734 -2.08 7.17 23.35
C ARG A 734 -2.35 7.27 24.85
N PHE A 735 -1.28 7.26 25.64
CA PHE A 735 -1.34 7.33 27.10
C PHE A 735 -1.08 8.72 27.66
N SER A 736 -0.92 9.72 26.81
CA SER A 736 -0.73 11.11 27.25
C SER A 736 -2.06 11.68 27.73
N VAL A 737 -2.04 12.44 28.82
CA VAL A 737 -3.22 13.04 29.43
C VAL A 737 -3.05 14.54 29.56
N ARG A 738 -4.17 15.26 29.60
CA ARG A 738 -4.21 16.71 29.83
C ARG A 738 -4.50 17.01 31.28
N THR A 739 -3.87 18.05 31.80
CA THR A 739 -4.21 18.59 33.12
C THR A 739 -5.50 19.40 33.07
N ASP A 740 -6.27 19.35 34.15
CA ASP A 740 -7.47 20.18 34.36
C ASP A 740 -7.12 21.64 34.71
N GLU A 741 -8.12 22.47 35.03
CA GLU A 741 -7.94 23.89 35.36
C GLU A 741 -7.05 24.10 36.60
N GLU A 742 -7.09 23.17 37.55
CA GLU A 742 -6.25 23.16 38.75
C GLU A 742 -4.92 22.43 38.55
N GLY A 743 -4.60 22.02 37.32
CA GLY A 743 -3.36 21.35 36.98
C GLY A 743 -3.31 19.86 37.36
N ASN A 744 -4.39 19.25 37.83
CA ASN A 744 -4.42 17.83 38.18
C ASN A 744 -4.45 16.95 36.94
N TYR A 745 -3.89 15.75 37.05
CA TYR A 745 -3.99 14.72 36.02
C TYR A 745 -4.14 13.33 36.63
N GLU A 746 -4.81 12.43 35.90
CA GLU A 746 -4.83 10.99 36.14
C GLU A 746 -4.40 10.29 34.85
N MET A 747 -3.33 9.50 34.92
CA MET A 747 -2.83 8.71 33.82
C MET A 747 -3.07 7.22 34.10
N LYS A 748 -3.57 6.50 33.08
CA LYS A 748 -3.81 5.06 33.12
C LYS A 748 -2.84 4.37 32.19
N LEU A 749 -1.96 3.53 32.73
CA LEU A 749 -0.85 2.90 32.01
C LEU A 749 -0.80 1.39 32.24
N PRO A 750 -0.13 0.65 31.34
CA PRO A 750 0.38 -0.67 31.64
C PRO A 750 1.34 -0.65 32.85
N ALA A 751 1.39 -1.74 33.60
CA ALA A 751 2.41 -1.92 34.62
C ALA A 751 3.81 -1.94 33.98
N SER A 752 4.84 -1.55 34.74
CA SER A 752 6.19 -1.41 34.21
C SER A 752 6.83 -2.76 33.84
N GLY A 753 6.39 -3.86 34.47
CA GLY A 753 7.06 -5.16 34.35
C GLY A 753 8.54 -5.01 34.74
N ASP A 754 9.45 -5.59 33.96
CA ASP A 754 10.91 -5.45 34.17
C ASP A 754 11.48 -4.10 33.67
N ARG A 755 10.64 -3.18 33.19
CA ARG A 755 11.05 -1.87 32.66
C ARG A 755 10.89 -0.77 33.70
N VAL A 756 11.53 0.35 33.41
CA VAL A 756 11.44 1.57 34.20
C VAL A 756 11.04 2.69 33.25
N TYR A 757 10.00 3.44 33.58
CA TYR A 757 9.57 4.60 32.81
C TYR A 757 9.56 5.85 33.69
N ASN A 758 9.53 7.01 33.08
CA ASN A 758 9.32 8.27 33.77
C ASN A 758 8.18 9.03 33.08
N LEU A 759 7.65 10.05 33.72
CA LEU A 759 6.69 10.97 33.12
C LEU A 759 7.42 12.23 32.67
N VAL A 760 6.87 12.85 31.63
CA VAL A 760 7.28 14.15 31.10
C VAL A 760 6.04 15.03 31.04
N VAL A 761 6.14 16.25 31.54
CA VAL A 761 5.11 17.28 31.40
C VAL A 761 5.60 18.34 30.41
N HIS A 762 4.73 18.76 29.49
CA HIS A 762 5.00 19.85 28.56
C HIS A 762 3.80 20.78 28.40
N ASP A 763 4.08 22.07 28.21
CA ASP A 763 3.07 23.12 28.05
C ASP A 763 2.70 23.28 26.57
N GLY A 764 1.87 22.37 26.04
CA GLY A 764 1.33 22.45 24.68
C GLY A 764 0.86 21.13 24.05
N ASP A 765 0.41 21.18 22.79
CA ASP A 765 0.11 20.02 21.94
C ASP A 765 1.36 19.46 21.26
N TYR A 766 1.23 18.31 20.60
CA TYR A 766 2.32 17.74 19.83
C TYR A 766 2.76 18.74 18.74
N PHE A 767 4.07 19.06 18.70
CA PHE A 767 4.65 20.15 17.90
C PHE A 767 4.20 21.59 18.24
N GLU A 768 3.50 21.79 19.35
CA GLU A 768 3.17 23.11 19.86
C GLU A 768 3.84 23.31 21.21
N TRP A 769 4.81 24.24 21.27
CA TRP A 769 5.45 24.65 22.52
C TRP A 769 4.97 26.05 22.88
N ARG A 770 4.39 26.20 24.07
CA ARG A 770 3.76 27.44 24.49
C ARG A 770 4.72 28.32 25.29
N ASN A 771 4.86 28.08 26.60
CA ASN A 771 5.55 29.03 27.48
C ASN A 771 6.74 28.46 28.25
N TRP A 772 6.78 27.14 28.45
CA TRP A 772 7.75 26.48 29.34
C TRP A 772 8.50 25.34 28.64
N ALA A 773 9.69 25.02 29.16
CA ALA A 773 10.40 23.80 28.78
C ALA A 773 9.89 22.60 29.59
N ASN A 774 10.16 21.40 29.07
CA ASN A 774 9.68 20.15 29.63
C ASN A 774 10.08 19.98 31.11
N GLY A 775 9.16 19.42 31.89
CA GLY A 775 9.40 18.90 33.23
C GLY A 775 9.51 17.38 33.17
N VAL A 776 10.42 16.79 33.94
CA VAL A 776 10.69 15.34 33.92
C VAL A 776 10.59 14.79 35.34
N SER A 777 9.91 13.66 35.49
CA SER A 777 9.73 13.02 36.78
C SER A 777 10.92 12.17 37.19
N ARG A 778 10.94 11.77 38.47
CA ARG A 778 11.72 10.59 38.89
C ARG A 778 11.23 9.34 38.16
N THR A 779 12.11 8.36 38.02
CA THR A 779 11.78 7.06 37.43
C THR A 779 10.76 6.29 38.28
N LEU A 780 9.95 5.48 37.61
CA LEU A 780 8.85 4.69 38.16
C LEU A 780 8.99 3.22 37.80
N HIS A 781 8.61 2.38 38.76
CA HIS A 781 8.43 0.96 38.59
C HIS A 781 7.11 0.57 39.26
N THR A 782 6.16 0.07 38.49
CA THR A 782 4.78 -0.13 38.94
C THR A 782 4.29 -1.55 38.74
N LYS A 783 3.33 -1.95 39.57
CA LYS A 783 2.66 -3.25 39.52
C LYS A 783 1.26 -3.12 38.92
N PRO A 784 0.70 -4.20 38.33
CA PRO A 784 -0.68 -4.19 37.85
C PRO A 784 -1.66 -3.75 38.93
N GLY A 785 -2.56 -2.83 38.60
CA GLY A 785 -3.55 -2.29 39.54
C GLY A 785 -3.02 -1.31 40.59
N GLU A 786 -1.73 -0.97 40.57
CA GLU A 786 -1.16 0.00 41.52
C GLU A 786 -1.71 1.41 41.28
N VAL A 787 -1.95 2.14 42.37
CA VAL A 787 -2.33 3.56 42.34
C VAL A 787 -1.20 4.37 42.97
N VAL A 788 -0.54 5.20 42.17
CA VAL A 788 0.52 6.11 42.57
C VAL A 788 -0.08 7.50 42.74
N GLU A 789 -0.20 7.95 43.98
CA GLU A 789 -0.75 9.27 44.34
C GLU A 789 0.37 10.31 44.57
N GLY A 790 0.02 11.60 44.47
CA GLY A 790 0.91 12.72 44.81
C GLY A 790 2.15 12.82 43.91
N PHE A 791 2.03 12.39 42.65
CA PHE A 791 3.12 12.37 41.70
C PHE A 791 3.26 13.71 40.97
N ASP A 792 3.56 14.76 41.71
CA ASP A 792 3.57 16.12 41.17
C ASP A 792 4.75 16.38 40.22
N MET A 793 4.48 17.17 39.19
CA MET A 793 5.36 17.48 38.07
C MET A 793 5.59 18.98 37.99
N ARG A 794 6.80 19.41 37.64
CA ARG A 794 7.13 20.83 37.47
C ARG A 794 7.81 21.08 36.15
N LEU A 795 7.24 21.99 35.36
CA LEU A 795 7.83 22.53 34.15
C LEU A 795 9.08 23.36 34.49
N THR A 796 9.95 23.56 33.50
CA THR A 796 11.22 24.26 33.71
C THR A 796 11.27 25.58 32.94
N LYS A 797 12.08 26.54 33.44
CA LYS A 797 12.28 27.80 32.72
C LYS A 797 13.03 27.51 31.41
N PRO A 798 12.49 27.93 30.26
CA PRO A 798 13.03 27.55 28.97
C PRO A 798 14.39 28.20 28.72
N ALA A 799 15.34 27.42 28.23
CA ALA A 799 16.56 27.94 27.61
C ALA A 799 16.36 28.12 26.10
N VAL A 800 17.19 28.97 25.50
CA VAL A 800 17.22 29.24 24.06
C VAL A 800 18.61 28.91 23.53
N VAL A 801 18.68 28.18 22.41
CA VAL A 801 19.93 27.90 21.71
C VAL A 801 19.86 28.45 20.30
N ARG A 802 20.81 29.32 19.95
CA ARG A 802 20.92 29.97 18.66
C ARG A 802 22.22 29.63 17.97
N GLY A 803 22.15 29.50 16.66
CA GLY A 803 23.32 29.10 15.89
C GLY A 803 23.15 29.22 14.39
N ARG A 804 24.14 28.69 13.68
CA ARG A 804 24.20 28.64 12.21
C ARG A 804 24.62 27.26 11.72
N VAL A 805 24.08 26.87 10.58
CA VAL A 805 24.50 25.71 9.81
C VAL A 805 25.10 26.18 8.50
N LEU A 806 26.38 25.85 8.30
CA LEU A 806 27.17 26.18 7.13
C LEU A 806 27.62 24.89 6.44
N ASP A 807 27.92 24.94 5.15
CA ASP A 807 28.64 23.88 4.46
C ASP A 807 30.15 23.97 4.75
N LYS A 808 30.94 22.99 4.27
CA LYS A 808 32.41 22.98 4.43
C LYS A 808 33.12 24.17 3.75
N ALA A 809 32.47 24.86 2.82
CA ALA A 809 32.98 26.08 2.19
C ALA A 809 32.57 27.36 2.95
N GLY A 810 31.82 27.24 4.06
CA GLY A 810 31.34 28.36 4.87
C GLY A 810 30.07 29.02 4.33
N LYS A 811 29.38 28.41 3.35
CA LYS A 811 28.14 28.94 2.80
C LYS A 811 26.95 28.51 3.67
N PRO A 812 25.97 29.41 3.92
CA PRO A 812 24.73 29.05 4.62
C PRO A 812 23.96 27.89 4.02
N VAL A 813 23.43 27.01 4.88
CA VAL A 813 22.55 25.90 4.49
C VAL A 813 21.12 26.17 4.96
N PRO A 814 20.20 26.59 4.07
CA PRO A 814 18.81 26.85 4.43
C PRO A 814 17.96 25.57 4.49
N ASN A 815 16.78 25.66 5.10
CA ASN A 815 15.78 24.59 5.18
C ASN A 815 16.31 23.29 5.82
N ARG A 816 17.33 23.40 6.69
CA ARG A 816 17.91 22.28 7.41
C ARG A 816 17.28 22.20 8.80
N MET A 817 16.79 21.02 9.17
CA MET A 817 16.24 20.81 10.50
C MET A 817 17.35 20.68 11.55
N VAL A 818 17.13 21.30 12.70
CA VAL A 818 17.97 21.25 13.90
C VAL A 818 17.08 20.86 15.07
N ARG A 819 17.54 19.99 15.95
CA ARG A 819 16.77 19.49 17.09
C ARG A 819 17.63 19.40 18.35
N THR A 820 17.04 19.61 19.52
CA THR A 820 17.67 19.29 20.80
C THR A 820 17.18 17.96 21.36
N SER A 821 18.04 17.18 22.00
CA SER A 821 17.63 15.98 22.77
C SER A 821 18.45 15.87 24.05
N ALA A 822 17.79 15.66 25.20
CA ALA A 822 18.49 15.58 26.47
C ALA A 822 19.43 14.37 26.56
N LYS A 823 20.63 14.62 27.08
CA LYS A 823 21.68 13.61 27.26
C LYS A 823 21.38 12.63 28.40
N ASP A 824 20.56 13.02 29.37
CA ASP A 824 20.08 12.13 30.43
C ASP A 824 19.05 11.08 29.94
N THR A 825 18.56 11.21 28.71
CA THR A 825 17.59 10.30 28.06
C THR A 825 16.26 10.13 28.82
N LEU A 826 15.91 11.10 29.67
CA LEU A 826 14.67 11.09 30.43
C LEU A 826 13.53 11.86 29.73
N GLU A 827 13.83 12.65 28.71
CA GLU A 827 12.80 13.32 27.91
C GLU A 827 12.16 12.39 26.89
N ASN A 828 10.94 12.71 26.48
CA ASN A 828 10.31 12.03 25.36
C ASN A 828 10.59 12.81 24.07
N ARG A 829 11.35 12.19 23.16
CA ARG A 829 11.85 12.76 21.90
C ARG A 829 10.77 13.25 20.94
N TYR A 830 9.54 12.77 21.12
CA TYR A 830 8.36 13.29 20.41
C TYR A 830 8.15 14.79 20.71
N TYR A 831 8.62 15.29 21.85
CA TYR A 831 8.46 16.69 22.27
C TYR A 831 9.78 17.49 22.27
N ASP A 832 10.80 16.97 21.59
CA ASP A 832 12.09 17.63 21.43
C ASP A 832 11.95 18.94 20.63
N PRO A 833 12.38 20.10 21.16
CA PRO A 833 12.41 21.34 20.41
C PRO A 833 13.13 21.18 19.07
N THR A 834 12.46 21.61 18.00
CA THR A 834 12.96 21.53 16.63
C THR A 834 12.81 22.86 15.92
N ALA A 835 13.79 23.24 15.12
CA ALA A 835 13.79 24.43 14.30
C ALA A 835 14.30 24.11 12.88
N THR A 836 13.93 24.95 11.92
CA THR A 836 14.43 24.86 10.54
C THR A 836 15.29 26.09 10.27
N THR A 837 16.45 25.91 9.64
CA THR A 837 17.34 27.03 9.31
C THR A 837 16.73 27.98 8.28
N ASP A 838 16.94 29.28 8.47
CA ASP A 838 16.54 30.33 7.53
C ASP A 838 17.46 30.41 6.30
N ALA A 839 17.23 31.40 5.42
CA ALA A 839 18.02 31.62 4.21
C ALA A 839 19.53 31.84 4.50
N GLU A 840 19.85 32.39 5.68
CA GLU A 840 21.22 32.63 6.16
C GLU A 840 21.75 31.48 7.02
N GLY A 841 21.05 30.34 7.03
CA GLY A 841 21.47 29.14 7.77
C GLY A 841 21.30 29.27 9.28
N ARG A 842 20.64 30.32 9.78
CA ARG A 842 20.45 30.54 11.23
C ARG A 842 19.31 29.69 11.75
N PHE A 843 19.44 29.19 12.97
CA PHE A 843 18.37 28.51 13.70
C PHE A 843 18.23 29.07 15.11
N GLU A 844 17.02 28.96 15.66
CA GLU A 844 16.71 29.29 17.05
C GLU A 844 15.84 28.17 17.64
N LEU A 845 16.40 27.43 18.59
CA LEU A 845 15.70 26.40 19.37
C LEU A 845 15.19 27.05 20.64
N LYS A 846 13.87 27.21 20.74
CA LYS A 846 13.16 27.72 21.91
C LYS A 846 12.71 26.57 22.80
N TYR A 847 12.46 26.86 24.07
CA TYR A 847 11.86 25.89 25.02
C TYR A 847 12.74 24.68 25.34
N VAL A 848 14.06 24.86 25.30
CA VAL A 848 15.01 23.78 25.63
C VAL A 848 15.09 23.60 27.14
N ARG A 849 15.00 22.36 27.63
CA ARG A 849 15.15 22.05 29.06
C ARG A 849 16.60 22.26 29.50
N ALA A 850 16.76 22.80 30.69
CA ALA A 850 18.06 22.89 31.35
C ALA A 850 18.71 21.51 31.56
N GLY A 851 20.04 21.45 31.52
CA GLY A 851 20.84 20.23 31.57
C GLY A 851 21.79 20.11 30.39
N GLU A 852 22.44 18.95 30.26
CA GLU A 852 23.22 18.63 29.08
C GLU A 852 22.30 18.22 27.93
N GLN A 853 22.41 18.91 26.81
CA GLN A 853 21.58 18.74 25.63
C GLN A 853 22.46 18.42 24.42
N TYR A 854 22.08 17.43 23.62
CA TYR A 854 22.61 17.29 22.27
C TYR A 854 21.85 18.21 21.34
N VAL A 855 22.55 19.07 20.61
CA VAL A 855 22.00 19.84 19.49
C VAL A 855 22.45 19.15 18.20
N GLN A 856 21.49 18.61 17.45
CA GLN A 856 21.74 17.84 16.23
C GLN A 856 21.22 18.57 15.01
N VAL A 857 21.96 18.49 13.91
CA VAL A 857 21.57 18.94 12.57
C VAL A 857 21.23 17.73 11.71
N TYR A 858 20.13 17.77 10.96
CA TYR A 858 19.65 16.64 10.17
C TYR A 858 20.72 16.12 9.17
N PRO A 859 20.95 14.79 9.08
CA PRO A 859 20.13 13.70 9.62
C PRO A 859 20.29 13.47 11.14
N PHE A 860 19.17 13.24 11.84
CA PHE A 860 19.18 12.99 13.28
C PHE A 860 19.56 11.54 13.59
N TYR A 861 20.50 11.35 14.50
CA TYR A 861 20.88 10.03 14.98
C TYR A 861 19.98 9.64 16.16
N LEU A 862 19.64 8.35 16.22
CA LEU A 862 18.91 7.79 17.35
C LEU A 862 19.76 7.77 18.62
N GLN A 863 21.07 7.55 18.47
CA GLN A 863 22.07 7.67 19.54
C GLN A 863 22.90 8.91 19.22
N ALA A 864 22.58 10.03 19.87
CA ALA A 864 23.14 11.35 19.55
C ALA A 864 24.65 11.46 19.82
N ASP A 865 25.18 10.56 20.63
CA ASP A 865 26.59 10.34 20.93
C ASP A 865 27.34 9.56 19.84
N GLN A 866 26.62 8.85 18.95
CA GLN A 866 27.20 8.19 17.78
C GLN A 866 27.24 9.10 16.54
N ALA A 867 26.60 10.26 16.61
CA ALA A 867 26.63 11.23 15.53
C ALA A 867 28.02 11.88 15.42
N GLU A 868 28.43 12.20 14.20
CA GLU A 868 29.69 12.89 13.97
C GLU A 868 29.67 14.29 14.63
N ASP A 869 30.82 14.75 15.12
CA ASP A 869 30.98 16.08 15.74
C ASP A 869 30.57 17.25 14.80
N GLU A 870 30.56 17.01 13.49
CA GLU A 870 30.11 17.96 12.46
C GLU A 870 28.59 18.25 12.55
N ILE A 871 27.80 17.31 13.06
CA ILE A 871 26.32 17.35 13.05
C ILE A 871 25.68 17.25 14.45
N SER A 872 26.44 16.91 15.49
CA SER A 872 25.94 16.82 16.88
C SER A 872 26.91 17.48 17.85
N ARG A 873 26.39 18.29 18.76
CA ARG A 873 27.19 18.95 19.82
C ARG A 873 26.47 18.93 21.14
N VAL A 874 27.24 18.79 22.23
CA VAL A 874 26.72 18.91 23.59
C VAL A 874 26.78 20.37 24.04
N VAL A 875 25.67 20.87 24.56
CA VAL A 875 25.59 22.16 25.25
C VAL A 875 25.04 21.95 26.65
N THR A 876 25.60 22.66 27.63
CA THR A 876 25.12 22.64 29.01
C THR A 876 24.31 23.90 29.27
N LEU A 877 23.03 23.76 29.57
CA LEU A 877 22.09 24.85 29.74
C LEU A 877 21.62 24.96 31.19
N LYS A 878 21.52 26.18 31.73
CA LYS A 878 20.81 26.48 32.97
C LYS A 878 19.39 26.99 32.66
N PRO A 879 18.46 26.95 33.62
CA PRO A 879 17.10 27.44 33.41
C PRO A 879 17.10 28.93 33.02
N GLY A 880 16.51 29.26 31.87
CA GLY A 880 16.47 30.63 31.34
C GLY A 880 17.69 31.08 30.53
N ASP A 881 18.68 30.20 30.31
CA ASP A 881 19.89 30.57 29.55
C ASP A 881 19.58 30.91 28.08
N VAL A 882 20.38 31.80 27.50
CA VAL A 882 20.43 32.05 26.06
C VAL A 882 21.86 31.75 25.59
N VAL A 883 22.01 30.66 24.83
CA VAL A 883 23.30 30.27 24.24
C VAL A 883 23.34 30.73 22.79
N GLU A 884 24.33 31.54 22.47
CA GLU A 884 24.55 32.14 21.15
C GLU A 884 25.79 31.55 20.47
N GLY A 885 25.85 31.68 19.14
CA GLY A 885 27.07 31.42 18.38
C GLY A 885 27.39 29.95 18.12
N LEU A 886 26.43 29.03 18.26
CA LEU A 886 26.64 27.62 17.94
C LEU A 886 26.76 27.45 16.40
N GLU A 887 27.92 27.02 15.91
CA GLU A 887 28.15 26.85 14.46
C GLU A 887 28.38 25.38 14.10
N PHE A 888 27.60 24.87 13.14
CA PHE A 888 27.79 23.55 12.52
C PHE A 888 28.34 23.70 11.10
N ARG A 889 29.29 22.85 10.72
CA ARG A 889 29.86 22.78 9.38
C ARG A 889 29.64 21.39 8.82
N ILE A 890 28.61 21.25 7.99
CA ILE A 890 28.14 19.94 7.53
C ILE A 890 28.61 19.65 6.11
N SER A 891 28.83 18.38 5.82
CA SER A 891 29.01 17.88 4.45
C SER A 891 27.64 17.86 3.76
N ASN A 892 27.55 18.40 2.54
CA ASN A 892 26.28 18.59 1.82
C ASN A 892 25.59 17.26 1.45
#